data_AF-A0A8J1L5D2-F1
#
_entry.id   AF-A0A8J1L5D2-F1
#
_cell.length_a   1.000
_cell.length_b   1.000
_cell.length_c   1.000
_cell.angle_alpha   90.00
_cell.angle_beta   90.00
_cell.angle_gamma   90.00
#
_symmetry.space_group_name_H-M   'P 1'
#
loop_
_entity.id
_entity.type
_entity.pdbx_description
1 polymer ?
#
loop_
_entity_poly.entity_id
_entity_poly.type
_entity_poly.pdbx_seq_one_letter_code
_entity_poly.pdbx_strand_id
1 'polypeptide(L)'
;MQQSQPWRLWSMGTTASAAQQAPSTVPSSENVQGNGSGSSIVEDRNSLSTQSFQNVSIHSKAKSIITNKVAPVVITYNCKEEFQIHDDLLKANYSVGRISETMPEHYLVQGKYFMVHDVYSKLDVLNTTSSCGAPNFRQARGGYEVYGMGQPSLNGFKQVLQKLQSNGHKECVFFCVREEPVLFLRLEDDFVPYTPRRKENLHENLHDLEKGLRAENLELAIRKELHDFAQLSGNSYYVYNDIEHFKDDPHSIKIQCEEDIHVTEEVYNRPVFLLPAYRYHRLPLPMDGAPLETPFDAFVNFLRENPSFLLLHDANHPPPALLFSCQTGVGRTNLAMILGTLVLYHRKGSCEKQTTSQDTNVLPKQRFQVIQNFINMVPNGEAIVDEVDKAIELCSEMHDIKAAIYECKKKLEGIGEGYQIQGSSTKEYFLKGILHSLERYFYLIAFNYYLHEQYPLAFAMSFSKWMCTQPWIYRLQANLNLSELTLSGEFITKGTRVLVLDDRFSPDVLSTLKEMNVANFRRVPKMPIYGTAQPNSKATGSVLSYLTDAKRKYSNILWVNLREEIVLEGNEQIFTPREPDNFEQQIAVPAASPEQLEKLEAMVANHVLTSQKWLEVYLEQEKQMKMFKTCRTMQEIFNQHRSTYPGLVYRRIPIPDFCAPREQDFDMLLQSMKSTLAEDSSAAFVFNCHGGKGRTTTAMVIAVLTLWHFNSIPEMTEDEIVSVPDAKYTKGEFEASIAQFHRGCAVLE
;
A
#
# COMPACT_ATOMS: atom_id res chain seq x y z
N MET A 1 29.57 -47.49 -16.42
CA MET A 1 30.62 -47.76 -15.42
C MET A 1 30.96 -46.44 -14.73
N GLN A 2 30.81 -46.39 -13.39
CA GLN A 2 31.14 -45.34 -12.40
C GLN A 2 30.59 -43.92 -12.70
N GLN A 3 29.57 -43.33 -12.04
CA GLN A 3 29.02 -43.29 -10.66
C GLN A 3 29.88 -42.63 -9.56
N SER A 4 29.46 -41.43 -9.13
CA SER A 4 29.51 -40.88 -7.76
C SER A 4 28.54 -39.67 -7.66
N GLN A 5 27.31 -39.85 -7.17
CA GLN A 5 26.78 -39.54 -5.82
C GLN A 5 26.44 -38.04 -5.56
N PRO A 6 25.17 -37.68 -5.29
CA PRO A 6 24.72 -36.39 -4.77
C PRO A 6 24.42 -36.45 -3.24
N TRP A 7 24.66 -35.34 -2.54
CA TRP A 7 24.43 -35.22 -1.09
C TRP A 7 23.00 -34.78 -0.73
N ARG A 8 22.52 -35.33 0.39
CA ARG A 8 21.13 -35.35 0.89
C ARG A 8 20.78 -34.15 1.77
N LEU A 9 19.52 -33.72 1.66
CA LEU A 9 18.76 -33.01 2.69
C LEU A 9 18.60 -33.89 3.95
N TRP A 10 18.67 -33.26 5.13
CA TRP A 10 18.24 -33.86 6.40
C TRP A 10 17.13 -33.01 7.04
N SER A 11 15.98 -33.66 7.20
CA SER A 11 14.88 -33.34 8.09
C SER A 11 15.22 -33.82 9.51
N MET A 12 14.81 -33.06 10.54
CA MET A 12 14.81 -33.54 11.92
C MET A 12 13.42 -33.43 12.53
N GLY A 13 12.84 -34.60 12.80
CA GLY A 13 11.66 -34.80 13.62
C GLY A 13 12.02 -35.05 15.08
N THR A 14 11.04 -34.77 15.92
CA THR A 14 10.97 -34.95 17.37
C THR A 14 11.01 -36.43 17.78
N THR A 15 11.65 -36.73 18.91
CA THR A 15 11.29 -37.90 19.74
C THR A 15 11.52 -37.59 21.22
N ALA A 16 10.52 -37.95 22.03
CA ALA A 16 10.55 -37.97 23.48
C ALA A 16 10.85 -39.39 23.97
N SER A 17 11.55 -39.54 25.09
CA SER A 17 11.36 -40.69 25.98
C SER A 17 11.79 -40.37 27.41
N ALA A 18 11.05 -40.93 28.35
CA ALA A 18 11.05 -40.65 29.77
C ALA A 18 12.00 -41.56 30.56
N ALA A 19 12.49 -41.08 31.72
CA ALA A 19 12.79 -41.93 32.87
C ALA A 19 12.77 -41.12 34.19
N GLN A 20 12.38 -41.82 35.25
CA GLN A 20 11.85 -41.39 36.55
C GLN A 20 12.88 -41.05 37.65
N GLN A 21 12.38 -40.28 38.64
CA GLN A 21 12.57 -40.35 40.11
C GLN A 21 13.71 -39.59 40.85
N ALA A 22 13.23 -38.56 41.56
CA ALA A 22 13.55 -37.87 42.84
C ALA A 22 14.38 -38.60 43.96
N PRO A 23 14.62 -38.02 45.17
CA PRO A 23 14.62 -36.61 45.64
C PRO A 23 15.89 -36.22 46.47
N SER A 24 16.04 -34.94 46.87
CA SER A 24 16.07 -34.47 48.28
C SER A 24 16.93 -33.23 48.58
N THR A 25 16.36 -32.43 49.49
CA THR A 25 16.97 -31.60 50.55
C THR A 25 17.57 -30.21 50.29
N VAL A 26 16.90 -29.25 50.92
CA VAL A 26 17.29 -27.90 51.37
C VAL A 26 18.48 -27.98 52.35
N PRO A 27 19.24 -26.89 52.55
CA PRO A 27 19.15 -26.26 53.87
C PRO A 27 19.08 -24.73 53.84
N SER A 28 18.59 -24.23 54.97
CA SER A 28 18.22 -22.87 55.35
C SER A 28 19.33 -22.13 56.14
N SER A 29 19.15 -20.81 56.18
CA SER A 29 19.48 -19.83 57.25
C SER A 29 20.94 -19.46 57.56
N GLU A 30 21.23 -18.15 57.55
CA GLU A 30 21.46 -17.36 58.78
C GLU A 30 21.48 -15.83 58.52
N ASN A 31 20.91 -15.08 59.48
CA ASN A 31 20.80 -13.62 59.58
C ASN A 31 22.09 -12.98 60.12
N VAL A 32 22.41 -11.72 59.75
CA VAL A 32 22.83 -10.63 60.68
C VAL A 32 22.52 -9.24 60.07
N GLN A 33 22.12 -8.32 60.95
CA GLN A 33 21.56 -6.97 60.82
C GLN A 33 22.50 -5.85 60.32
N GLY A 34 21.90 -4.73 59.85
CA GLY A 34 22.52 -3.40 59.79
C GLY A 34 21.62 -2.31 59.20
N ASN A 35 21.18 -1.37 60.05
CA ASN A 35 20.24 -0.25 59.81
C ASN A 35 20.66 0.80 58.76
N GLY A 36 19.68 1.48 58.15
CA GLY A 36 19.84 2.77 57.45
C GLY A 36 18.58 3.27 56.73
N SER A 37 17.87 4.21 57.35
CA SER A 37 16.58 4.83 57.04
C SER A 37 16.45 5.66 55.74
N GLY A 38 15.23 5.71 55.16
CA GLY A 38 14.77 6.81 54.28
C GLY A 38 13.48 6.55 53.47
N SER A 39 12.31 6.91 54.03
CA SER A 39 11.02 7.42 53.47
C SER A 39 10.78 7.35 51.93
N SER A 40 9.63 7.01 51.32
CA SER A 40 8.21 7.19 51.68
C SER A 40 7.24 6.40 50.75
N ILE A 41 6.24 5.75 51.38
CA ILE A 41 4.80 5.67 51.07
C ILE A 41 4.31 4.92 49.79
N VAL A 42 3.70 3.76 50.07
CA VAL A 42 2.67 3.04 49.28
C VAL A 42 1.48 2.83 50.23
N GLU A 43 0.25 3.07 49.76
CA GLU A 43 -0.98 2.69 50.49
C GLU A 43 -1.59 1.40 49.91
N ASP A 44 -1.72 0.42 50.80
CA ASP A 44 -2.47 -0.83 50.67
C ASP A 44 -3.96 -0.64 51.01
N ARG A 45 -4.83 -1.48 50.43
CA ARG A 45 -6.17 -1.76 50.96
C ARG A 45 -6.45 -3.28 51.03
N ASN A 46 -6.41 -3.81 52.26
CA ASN A 46 -7.17 -4.98 52.74
C ASN A 46 -8.61 -4.49 53.13
N SER A 47 -9.73 -5.23 53.19
CA SER A 47 -10.00 -6.62 53.60
C SER A 47 -11.49 -7.01 53.37
N LEU A 48 -11.71 -8.30 53.08
CA LEU A 48 -12.74 -9.29 53.52
C LEU A 48 -14.17 -8.87 53.96
N SER A 49 -15.20 -9.56 53.42
CA SER A 49 -16.00 -10.56 54.17
C SER A 49 -17.05 -11.32 53.32
N THR A 50 -17.27 -12.56 53.71
CA THR A 50 -18.17 -13.63 53.21
C THR A 50 -19.65 -13.43 53.56
N GLN A 51 -20.58 -13.71 52.63
CA GLN A 51 -21.92 -14.29 52.92
C GLN A 51 -22.49 -15.17 51.78
N SER A 52 -22.73 -16.44 52.12
CA SER A 52 -23.74 -17.44 51.70
C SER A 52 -24.45 -17.37 50.33
N PHE A 53 -24.29 -18.41 49.50
CA PHE A 53 -25.23 -18.77 48.43
C PHE A 53 -26.22 -19.86 48.86
N GLN A 54 -27.51 -19.64 48.56
CA GLN A 54 -28.61 -20.60 48.71
C GLN A 54 -28.60 -21.63 47.57
N ASN A 55 -28.89 -22.88 47.92
CA ASN A 55 -28.96 -24.03 47.02
C ASN A 55 -30.12 -23.93 46.02
N VAL A 56 -29.83 -24.10 44.72
CA VAL A 56 -30.82 -24.46 43.71
C VAL A 56 -30.88 -25.99 43.59
N SER A 57 -32.07 -26.55 43.80
CA SER A 57 -32.33 -27.99 43.77
C SER A 57 -32.48 -28.48 42.33
N ILE A 58 -31.59 -29.37 41.87
CA ILE A 58 -31.76 -30.14 40.63
C ILE A 58 -31.95 -31.62 41.00
N HIS A 59 -33.16 -32.13 40.78
CA HIS A 59 -33.48 -33.54 40.87
C HIS A 59 -33.04 -34.26 39.58
N SER A 60 -31.93 -35.00 39.63
CA SER A 60 -31.57 -36.05 38.67
C SER A 60 -30.55 -37.00 39.32
N LYS A 61 -30.67 -38.30 39.06
CA LYS A 61 -30.02 -39.41 39.78
C LYS A 61 -28.50 -39.53 39.51
N ALA A 62 -27.70 -38.53 39.89
CA ALA A 62 -26.25 -38.63 39.95
C ALA A 62 -25.77 -38.47 41.40
N LYS A 63 -25.14 -39.50 41.97
CA LYS A 63 -24.77 -39.55 43.39
C LYS A 63 -23.26 -39.69 43.58
N SER A 64 -22.47 -38.86 42.88
CA SER A 64 -21.10 -38.47 43.27
C SER A 64 -20.57 -37.42 42.29
N ILE A 65 -20.80 -36.15 42.57
CA ILE A 65 -20.14 -35.04 41.89
C ILE A 65 -18.88 -34.74 42.71
N ILE A 66 -17.70 -35.01 42.16
CA ILE A 66 -16.43 -34.56 42.73
C ILE A 66 -15.97 -33.38 41.89
N THR A 67 -16.17 -32.17 42.39
CA THR A 67 -15.70 -30.95 41.73
C THR A 67 -14.26 -30.66 42.13
N ASN A 68 -13.34 -30.68 41.16
CA ASN A 68 -12.11 -29.91 41.29
C ASN A 68 -12.45 -28.45 40.91
N LYS A 69 -11.86 -27.45 41.59
CA LYS A 69 -12.13 -26.01 41.35
C LYS A 69 -11.77 -25.53 39.94
N VAL A 70 -11.15 -26.38 39.12
CA VAL A 70 -10.63 -26.03 37.79
C VAL A 70 -11.37 -26.76 36.65
N ALA A 71 -11.99 -27.92 36.90
CA ALA A 71 -12.82 -28.64 35.92
C ALA A 71 -13.71 -29.69 36.63
N PRO A 72 -15.05 -29.57 36.58
CA PRO A 72 -15.93 -30.59 37.13
C PRO A 72 -15.95 -31.83 36.22
N VAL A 73 -15.70 -32.99 36.82
CA VAL A 73 -15.73 -34.30 36.13
C VAL A 73 -16.97 -35.06 36.58
N VAL A 74 -17.73 -35.58 35.61
CA VAL A 74 -18.87 -36.45 35.90
C VAL A 74 -18.46 -37.90 35.64
N ILE A 75 -18.55 -38.72 36.68
CA ILE A 75 -18.26 -40.16 36.61
C ILE A 75 -19.60 -40.91 36.68
N THR A 76 -19.87 -41.75 35.70
CA THR A 76 -21.07 -42.60 35.69
C THR A 76 -20.94 -43.75 36.69
N TYR A 77 -22.08 -44.35 37.09
CA TYR A 77 -22.18 -45.33 38.18
C TYR A 77 -21.28 -46.58 38.04
N ASN A 78 -20.77 -46.85 36.83
CA ASN A 78 -19.93 -48.01 36.53
C ASN A 78 -18.42 -47.70 36.48
N CYS A 79 -18.00 -46.44 36.71
CA CYS A 79 -16.61 -45.97 36.62
C CYS A 79 -15.92 -46.30 35.28
N LYS A 80 -16.68 -46.43 34.18
CA LYS A 80 -16.13 -46.76 32.85
C LYS A 80 -16.10 -45.58 31.89
N GLU A 81 -16.87 -44.53 32.17
CA GLU A 81 -16.97 -43.36 31.30
C GLU A 81 -16.67 -42.11 32.12
N GLU A 82 -15.68 -41.34 31.66
CA GLU A 82 -15.35 -40.02 32.17
C GLU A 82 -15.80 -38.97 31.15
N PHE A 83 -16.58 -37.99 31.61
CA PHE A 83 -16.91 -36.82 30.81
C PHE A 83 -16.24 -35.61 31.44
N GLN A 84 -15.36 -34.96 30.67
CA GLN A 84 -14.84 -33.65 31.00
C GLN A 84 -15.82 -32.61 30.46
N ILE A 85 -16.52 -31.92 31.36
CA ILE A 85 -17.36 -30.80 30.96
C ILE A 85 -16.42 -29.62 30.72
N HIS A 86 -16.09 -29.37 29.46
CA HIS A 86 -15.55 -28.10 29.01
C HIS A 86 -16.73 -27.13 28.87
N ASP A 87 -17.34 -26.76 29.99
CA ASP A 87 -17.97 -25.46 30.02
C ASP A 87 -16.80 -24.49 30.01
N ASP A 88 -16.48 -23.96 28.82
CA ASP A 88 -15.87 -22.65 28.75
C ASP A 88 -16.87 -21.71 29.43
N LEU A 89 -16.79 -21.64 30.76
CA LEU A 89 -17.32 -20.54 31.55
C LEU A 89 -16.55 -19.31 31.05
N LEU A 90 -17.02 -18.80 29.91
CA LEU A 90 -16.71 -17.48 29.41
C LEU A 90 -16.73 -16.58 30.63
N LYS A 91 -15.58 -16.00 30.95
CA LYS A 91 -15.52 -14.88 31.86
C LYS A 91 -16.49 -13.85 31.29
N ALA A 92 -17.70 -13.77 31.84
CA ALA A 92 -18.78 -12.95 31.34
C ALA A 92 -18.49 -11.48 31.63
N ASN A 93 -17.53 -10.92 30.88
CA ASN A 93 -17.35 -9.49 30.69
C ASN A 93 -17.89 -9.17 29.29
N TYR A 94 -19.17 -9.46 29.04
CA TYR A 94 -19.81 -9.05 27.79
C TYR A 94 -19.96 -7.54 27.79
N SER A 95 -19.51 -6.90 26.72
CA SER A 95 -19.70 -5.47 26.55
C SER A 95 -21.10 -5.19 25.99
N VAL A 96 -21.72 -4.14 26.51
CA VAL A 96 -22.98 -3.60 26.01
C VAL A 96 -22.77 -2.18 25.49
N GLY A 97 -23.66 -1.73 24.62
CA GLY A 97 -23.64 -0.38 24.09
C GLY A 97 -25.01 0.13 23.66
N ARG A 98 -25.08 1.45 23.48
CA ARG A 98 -26.20 2.19 22.89
C ARG A 98 -25.64 3.38 22.09
N ILE A 99 -26.40 3.85 21.10
CA ILE A 99 -26.04 5.01 20.27
C ILE A 99 -26.42 6.33 20.95
N SER A 100 -27.57 6.36 21.65
CA SER A 100 -28.00 7.52 22.44
C SER A 100 -28.52 7.09 23.80
N GLU A 101 -28.57 8.04 24.75
CA GLU A 101 -29.11 7.84 26.10
C GLU A 101 -30.58 7.37 26.11
N THR A 102 -31.33 7.68 25.05
CA THR A 102 -32.75 7.33 24.90
C THR A 102 -32.97 5.94 24.28
N MET A 103 -31.92 5.30 23.77
CA MET A 103 -31.98 3.97 23.14
C MET A 103 -31.64 2.86 24.14
N PRO A 104 -32.20 1.65 23.95
CA PRO A 104 -31.88 0.52 24.81
C PRO A 104 -30.43 0.10 24.65
N GLU A 105 -29.79 -0.17 25.78
CA GLU A 105 -28.47 -0.77 25.84
C GLU A 105 -28.57 -2.27 25.55
N HIS A 106 -27.67 -2.78 24.70
CA HIS A 106 -27.67 -4.17 24.26
C HIS A 106 -26.25 -4.67 23.96
N TYR A 107 -26.10 -5.98 23.87
CA TYR A 107 -24.80 -6.65 23.68
C TYR A 107 -24.11 -6.23 22.38
N LEU A 108 -22.78 -6.10 22.45
CA LEU A 108 -21.91 -5.85 21.31
C LEU A 108 -21.21 -7.14 20.89
N VAL A 109 -21.26 -7.49 19.61
CA VAL A 109 -20.49 -8.63 19.09
C VAL A 109 -19.00 -8.31 19.10
N GLN A 110 -18.19 -9.31 19.47
CA GLN A 110 -16.76 -9.18 19.77
C GLN A 110 -16.45 -8.08 20.80
N GLY A 111 -17.46 -7.71 21.61
CA GLY A 111 -17.40 -6.64 22.60
C GLY A 111 -17.27 -5.22 22.02
N LYS A 112 -17.41 -5.02 20.70
CA LYS A 112 -17.10 -3.75 20.01
C LYS A 112 -18.11 -3.31 18.95
N TYR A 113 -18.84 -4.24 18.34
CA TYR A 113 -19.58 -3.95 17.11
C TYR A 113 -21.10 -4.07 17.27
N PHE A 114 -21.81 -3.22 16.54
CA PHE A 114 -23.24 -3.35 16.31
C PHE A 114 -23.50 -4.04 14.97
N MET A 115 -24.60 -4.79 14.87
CA MET A 115 -25.04 -5.39 13.61
C MET A 115 -25.88 -4.38 12.83
N VAL A 116 -25.44 -4.05 11.62
CA VAL A 116 -26.06 -3.02 10.79
C VAL A 116 -26.53 -3.61 9.47
N HIS A 117 -27.75 -3.28 9.07
CA HIS A 117 -28.35 -3.73 7.82
C HIS A 117 -27.53 -3.25 6.62
N ASP A 118 -27.30 -4.13 5.65
CA ASP A 118 -26.44 -3.81 4.51
C ASP A 118 -27.10 -2.97 3.43
N VAL A 119 -28.40 -3.12 3.22
CA VAL A 119 -29.12 -2.49 2.12
C VAL A 119 -30.20 -1.56 2.65
N TYR A 120 -29.97 -0.26 2.61
CA TYR A 120 -31.04 0.72 2.76
C TYR A 120 -31.35 1.37 1.41
N SER A 121 -32.58 1.89 1.27
CA SER A 121 -33.23 2.21 -0.01
C SER A 121 -32.45 3.12 -0.98
N LYS A 122 -31.49 3.91 -0.49
CA LYS A 122 -30.67 4.81 -1.32
C LYS A 122 -29.51 4.12 -2.05
N LEU A 123 -29.17 2.88 -1.70
CA LEU A 123 -28.02 2.17 -2.26
C LEU A 123 -28.28 1.55 -3.65
N ASP A 124 -29.53 1.26 -4.01
CA ASP A 124 -29.91 0.67 -5.30
C ASP A 124 -30.21 1.75 -6.36
N VAL A 125 -29.15 2.36 -6.91
CA VAL A 125 -29.25 3.42 -7.92
C VAL A 125 -29.93 2.92 -9.20
N LEU A 126 -29.70 1.67 -9.59
CA LEU A 126 -30.30 1.08 -10.79
C LEU A 126 -31.73 0.55 -10.58
N ASN A 127 -32.24 0.58 -9.35
CA ASN A 127 -33.58 0.08 -8.99
C ASN A 127 -33.82 -1.37 -9.45
N THR A 128 -32.83 -2.23 -9.22
CA THR A 128 -32.82 -3.63 -9.68
C THR A 128 -33.22 -4.64 -8.62
N THR A 129 -33.36 -4.22 -7.36
CA THR A 129 -33.77 -5.09 -6.26
C THR A 129 -35.16 -5.69 -6.50
N SER A 130 -36.12 -4.90 -6.99
CA SER A 130 -37.49 -5.37 -7.24
C SER A 130 -37.63 -6.27 -8.48
N SER A 131 -36.77 -6.06 -9.49
CA SER A 131 -36.86 -6.77 -10.78
C SER A 131 -35.95 -7.98 -10.88
N CYS A 132 -34.80 -7.94 -10.21
CA CYS A 132 -33.74 -8.94 -10.28
C CYS A 132 -33.40 -9.56 -8.93
N GLY A 133 -33.91 -9.02 -7.82
CA GLY A 133 -33.66 -9.52 -6.46
C GLY A 133 -32.38 -8.99 -5.80
N ALA A 134 -31.58 -8.17 -6.48
CA ALA A 134 -30.36 -7.61 -5.93
C ALA A 134 -30.17 -6.14 -6.33
N PRO A 135 -29.60 -5.30 -5.44
CA PRO A 135 -29.31 -3.91 -5.77
C PRO A 135 -28.21 -3.80 -6.83
N ASN A 136 -28.29 -2.80 -7.70
CA ASN A 136 -27.33 -2.50 -8.76
C ASN A 136 -26.90 -3.70 -9.64
N PHE A 137 -27.79 -4.67 -9.87
CA PHE A 137 -27.55 -5.83 -10.74
C PHE A 137 -27.40 -5.41 -12.20
N ARG A 138 -26.26 -5.74 -12.83
CA ARG A 138 -25.95 -5.35 -14.21
C ARG A 138 -24.97 -6.31 -14.88
N GLN A 139 -24.92 -6.27 -16.21
CA GLN A 139 -23.96 -6.99 -17.04
C GLN A 139 -22.92 -6.03 -17.61
N ALA A 140 -21.66 -6.46 -17.71
CA ALA A 140 -20.63 -5.75 -18.47
C ALA A 140 -21.07 -5.60 -19.94
N ARG A 141 -20.83 -4.43 -20.52
CA ARG A 141 -21.18 -4.16 -21.92
C ARG A 141 -20.33 -5.02 -22.87
N GLY A 142 -20.72 -5.11 -24.14
CA GLY A 142 -19.92 -5.81 -25.16
C GLY A 142 -20.09 -7.34 -25.19
N GLY A 143 -21.17 -7.86 -24.61
CA GLY A 143 -21.49 -9.29 -24.67
C GLY A 143 -20.52 -10.18 -23.88
N TYR A 144 -19.98 -9.66 -22.78
CA TYR A 144 -19.21 -10.45 -21.82
C TYR A 144 -20.14 -10.98 -20.74
N GLU A 145 -20.01 -12.26 -20.39
CA GLU A 145 -20.81 -12.92 -19.36
C GLU A 145 -20.27 -12.59 -17.96
N VAL A 146 -20.15 -11.29 -17.68
CA VAL A 146 -19.66 -10.72 -16.43
C VAL A 146 -20.75 -9.85 -15.84
N TYR A 147 -21.11 -10.12 -14.60
CA TYR A 147 -22.22 -9.51 -13.90
C TYR A 147 -21.75 -8.94 -12.55
N GLY A 148 -22.33 -7.82 -12.15
CA GLY A 148 -22.08 -7.20 -10.86
C GLY A 148 -23.38 -6.88 -10.14
N MET A 149 -23.38 -6.98 -8.81
CA MET A 149 -24.48 -6.57 -7.95
C MET A 149 -23.98 -6.10 -6.58
N GLY A 150 -24.84 -5.41 -5.84
CA GLY A 150 -24.68 -5.22 -4.40
C GLY A 150 -25.17 -6.43 -3.62
N GLN A 151 -25.24 -6.29 -2.30
CA GLN A 151 -25.55 -7.37 -1.38
C GLN A 151 -27.05 -7.71 -1.47
N PRO A 152 -27.46 -8.93 -1.88
CA PRO A 152 -28.86 -9.32 -1.88
C PRO A 152 -29.28 -9.98 -0.54
N SER A 153 -30.60 -10.09 -0.33
CA SER A 153 -31.14 -11.08 0.62
C SER A 153 -31.00 -12.50 0.06
N LEU A 154 -31.29 -13.53 0.87
CA LEU A 154 -31.26 -14.91 0.41
C LEU A 154 -32.25 -15.15 -0.74
N ASN A 155 -33.50 -14.71 -0.59
CA ASN A 155 -34.49 -14.86 -1.66
C ASN A 155 -34.14 -14.00 -2.88
N GLY A 156 -33.61 -12.79 -2.66
CA GLY A 156 -33.07 -11.94 -3.71
C GLY A 156 -31.97 -12.63 -4.52
N PHE A 157 -31.03 -13.31 -3.85
CA PHE A 157 -29.97 -14.07 -4.49
C PHE A 157 -30.52 -15.23 -5.33
N LYS A 158 -31.54 -15.94 -4.84
CA LYS A 158 -32.21 -17.00 -5.63
C LYS A 158 -32.81 -16.44 -6.91
N GLN A 159 -33.42 -15.26 -6.88
CA GLN A 159 -33.98 -14.60 -8.07
C GLN A 159 -32.88 -14.25 -9.08
N VAL A 160 -31.73 -13.75 -8.62
CA VAL A 160 -30.57 -13.49 -9.50
C VAL A 160 -30.12 -14.77 -10.21
N LEU A 161 -29.98 -15.88 -9.49
CA LEU A 161 -29.58 -17.15 -10.11
C LEU A 161 -30.62 -17.64 -11.12
N GLN A 162 -31.91 -17.58 -10.79
CA GLN A 162 -33.00 -17.92 -11.71
C GLN A 162 -32.96 -17.04 -12.97
N LYS A 163 -32.66 -15.74 -12.83
CA LYS A 163 -32.50 -14.82 -13.94
C LYS A 163 -31.36 -15.24 -14.85
N LEU A 164 -30.18 -15.55 -14.30
CA LEU A 164 -29.02 -16.01 -15.08
C LEU A 164 -29.34 -17.31 -15.84
N GLN A 165 -30.01 -18.25 -15.20
CA GLN A 165 -30.46 -19.49 -15.86
C GLN A 165 -31.47 -19.22 -16.98
N SER A 166 -32.43 -18.31 -16.75
CA SER A 166 -33.42 -17.92 -17.77
C SER A 166 -32.79 -17.24 -18.99
N ASN A 167 -31.64 -16.60 -18.80
CA ASN A 167 -30.84 -16.02 -19.87
C ASN A 167 -29.95 -17.05 -20.60
N GLY A 168 -30.02 -18.33 -20.23
CA GLY A 168 -29.31 -19.43 -20.91
C GLY A 168 -27.98 -19.83 -20.29
N HIS A 169 -27.60 -19.27 -19.14
CA HIS A 169 -26.34 -19.60 -18.46
C HIS A 169 -26.41 -20.97 -17.80
N LYS A 170 -25.52 -21.86 -18.25
CA LYS A 170 -25.42 -23.24 -17.72
C LYS A 170 -24.41 -23.36 -16.59
N GLU A 171 -23.35 -22.55 -16.62
CA GLU A 171 -22.30 -22.51 -15.61
C GLU A 171 -22.27 -21.09 -15.03
N CYS A 172 -22.32 -21.00 -13.70
CA CYS A 172 -22.37 -19.73 -12.97
C CYS A 172 -21.34 -19.76 -11.84
N VAL A 173 -20.44 -18.79 -11.82
CA VAL A 173 -19.43 -18.65 -10.76
C VAL A 173 -19.72 -17.37 -10.01
N PHE A 174 -20.00 -17.49 -8.73
CA PHE A 174 -20.24 -16.36 -7.84
C PHE A 174 -19.01 -16.03 -7.00
N PHE A 175 -18.60 -14.78 -7.05
CA PHE A 175 -17.54 -14.21 -6.25
C PHE A 175 -18.11 -13.20 -5.24
N CYS A 176 -17.99 -13.52 -3.95
CA CYS A 176 -18.15 -12.53 -2.89
C CYS A 176 -16.83 -11.78 -2.73
N VAL A 177 -16.81 -10.49 -3.08
CA VAL A 177 -15.58 -9.67 -3.05
C VAL A 177 -15.44 -8.82 -1.79
N ARG A 178 -16.17 -9.17 -0.74
CA ARG A 178 -16.17 -8.46 0.55
C ARG A 178 -15.05 -9.00 1.44
N GLU A 179 -14.37 -8.08 2.11
CA GLU A 179 -13.36 -8.40 3.13
C GLU A 179 -14.01 -8.60 4.50
N GLU A 180 -15.01 -7.77 4.79
CA GLU A 180 -15.79 -7.77 6.02
C GLU A 180 -16.69 -9.02 6.15
N PRO A 181 -16.92 -9.50 7.38
CA PRO A 181 -17.89 -10.58 7.64
C PRO A 181 -19.32 -10.11 7.41
N VAL A 182 -20.18 -11.01 6.91
CA VAL A 182 -21.60 -10.76 6.69
C VAL A 182 -22.42 -11.90 7.28
N LEU A 183 -23.44 -11.57 8.05
CA LEU A 183 -24.37 -12.56 8.61
C LEU A 183 -25.78 -12.28 8.11
N PHE A 184 -26.53 -13.34 7.86
CA PHE A 184 -27.90 -13.27 7.41
C PHE A 184 -28.82 -13.63 8.56
N LEU A 185 -29.64 -12.67 8.99
CA LEU A 185 -30.60 -12.86 10.05
C LEU A 185 -31.98 -13.13 9.46
N ARG A 186 -32.70 -14.08 10.05
CA ARG A 186 -34.07 -14.38 9.66
C ARG A 186 -34.98 -13.20 9.96
N LEU A 187 -35.67 -12.72 8.93
CA LEU A 187 -36.70 -11.70 9.03
C LEU A 187 -37.92 -12.16 8.23
N GLU A 188 -39.02 -12.42 8.93
CA GLU A 188 -40.24 -13.00 8.34
C GLU A 188 -39.94 -14.33 7.59
N ASP A 189 -40.10 -14.35 6.26
CA ASP A 189 -39.91 -15.49 5.38
C ASP A 189 -38.61 -15.41 4.55
N ASP A 190 -37.68 -14.51 4.90
CA ASP A 190 -36.40 -14.34 4.23
C ASP A 190 -35.22 -14.25 5.23
N PHE A 191 -34.01 -14.26 4.67
CA PHE A 191 -32.76 -14.06 5.39
C PHE A 191 -32.08 -12.81 4.84
N VAL A 192 -31.88 -11.83 5.72
CA VAL A 192 -31.50 -10.46 5.38
C VAL A 192 -30.09 -10.19 5.88
N PRO A 193 -29.21 -9.57 5.07
CA PRO A 193 -27.79 -9.39 5.39
C PRO A 193 -27.53 -8.23 6.36
N TYR A 194 -26.71 -8.51 7.37
CA TYR A 194 -26.20 -7.56 8.37
C TYR A 194 -24.67 -7.68 8.48
N THR A 195 -23.99 -6.53 8.56
CA THR A 195 -22.55 -6.42 8.72
C THR A 195 -22.22 -5.80 10.08
N PRO A 196 -21.24 -6.32 10.83
CA PRO A 196 -20.79 -5.69 12.07
C PRO A 196 -20.06 -4.38 11.78
N ARG A 197 -20.39 -3.31 12.51
CA ARG A 197 -19.74 -1.99 12.40
C ARG A 197 -19.39 -1.41 13.77
N ARG A 198 -18.35 -0.58 13.80
CA ARG A 198 -17.83 0.03 15.04
C ARG A 198 -18.88 0.94 15.66
N LYS A 199 -19.02 0.89 16.99
CA LYS A 199 -19.90 1.78 17.75
C LYS A 199 -19.61 3.27 17.47
N GLU A 200 -18.35 3.61 17.22
CA GLU A 200 -17.91 4.98 16.98
C GLU A 200 -18.24 5.49 15.57
N ASN A 201 -18.40 4.58 14.60
CA ASN A 201 -18.69 4.92 13.21
C ASN A 201 -19.48 3.80 12.51
N LEU A 202 -20.81 3.94 12.43
CA LEU A 202 -21.68 2.98 11.75
C LEU A 202 -21.70 3.13 10.22
N HIS A 203 -21.08 4.16 9.65
CA HIS A 203 -21.05 4.34 8.19
C HIS A 203 -19.96 3.52 7.51
N GLU A 204 -19.07 2.90 8.28
CA GLU A 204 -17.88 2.24 7.79
C GLU A 204 -17.89 0.74 8.15
N ASN A 205 -17.65 -0.11 7.15
CA ASN A 205 -17.48 -1.54 7.40
C ASN A 205 -16.09 -1.81 7.95
N LEU A 206 -15.94 -2.98 8.58
CA LEU A 206 -14.63 -3.47 8.99
C LEU A 206 -13.73 -3.65 7.76
N HIS A 207 -12.52 -3.12 7.85
CA HIS A 207 -11.45 -3.27 6.86
C HIS A 207 -10.16 -3.61 7.60
N ASP A 208 -9.13 -4.05 6.87
CA ASP A 208 -7.80 -4.39 7.42
C ASP A 208 -7.87 -5.40 8.58
N LEU A 209 -8.66 -6.47 8.38
CA LEU A 209 -8.75 -7.56 9.36
C LEU A 209 -7.35 -8.12 9.70
N GLU A 210 -7.14 -8.49 10.96
CA GLU A 210 -5.84 -8.96 11.45
C GLU A 210 -5.27 -10.07 10.56
N LYS A 211 -3.96 -10.00 10.30
CA LYS A 211 -3.29 -10.88 9.35
C LYS A 211 -3.49 -12.36 9.73
N GLY A 212 -4.17 -13.10 8.86
CA GLY A 212 -4.49 -14.52 9.06
C GLY A 212 -5.91 -14.79 9.57
N LEU A 213 -6.64 -13.76 9.98
CA LEU A 213 -8.05 -13.86 10.36
C LEU A 213 -8.93 -13.83 9.11
N ARG A 214 -9.57 -14.96 8.81
CA ARG A 214 -10.54 -15.07 7.72
C ARG A 214 -11.89 -14.57 8.19
N ALA A 215 -12.58 -13.78 7.37
CA ALA A 215 -13.88 -13.27 7.78
C ALA A 215 -14.94 -14.37 7.92
N GLU A 216 -14.79 -15.51 7.24
CA GLU A 216 -15.61 -16.71 7.44
C GLU A 216 -15.50 -17.22 8.89
N ASN A 217 -14.31 -17.17 9.49
CA ASN A 217 -14.12 -17.55 10.89
C ASN A 217 -14.79 -16.53 11.83
N LEU A 218 -14.73 -15.24 11.48
CA LEU A 218 -15.43 -14.19 12.22
C LEU A 218 -16.95 -14.35 12.12
N GLU A 219 -17.48 -14.69 10.95
CA GLU A 219 -18.91 -14.95 10.74
C GLU A 219 -19.39 -16.09 11.66
N LEU A 220 -18.64 -17.19 11.75
CA LEU A 220 -18.96 -18.30 12.67
C LEU A 220 -18.90 -17.89 14.14
N ALA A 221 -17.89 -17.12 14.54
CA ALA A 221 -17.75 -16.63 15.91
C ALA A 221 -18.88 -15.68 16.29
N ILE A 222 -19.19 -14.72 15.41
CA ILE A 222 -20.28 -13.76 15.59
C ILE A 222 -21.63 -14.47 15.61
N ARG A 223 -21.85 -15.50 14.78
CA ARG A 223 -23.09 -16.30 14.83
C ARG A 223 -23.33 -16.89 16.22
N LYS A 224 -22.29 -17.50 16.80
CA LYS A 224 -22.37 -18.07 18.14
C LYS A 224 -22.69 -17.00 19.18
N GLU A 225 -21.98 -15.87 19.13
CA GLU A 225 -22.24 -14.75 20.03
C GLU A 225 -23.66 -14.19 19.92
N LEU A 226 -24.17 -14.00 18.69
CA LEU A 226 -25.54 -13.51 18.47
C LEU A 226 -26.58 -14.44 19.07
N HIS A 227 -26.40 -15.76 18.90
CA HIS A 227 -27.28 -16.76 19.50
C HIS A 227 -27.20 -16.73 21.03
N ASP A 228 -25.99 -16.74 21.59
CA ASP A 228 -25.77 -16.70 23.05
C ASP A 228 -26.36 -15.41 23.67
N PHE A 229 -26.14 -14.26 23.03
CA PHE A 229 -26.71 -12.98 23.46
C PHE A 229 -28.23 -12.98 23.37
N ALA A 230 -28.80 -13.52 22.29
CA ALA A 230 -30.25 -13.63 22.15
C ALA A 230 -30.85 -14.49 23.27
N GLN A 231 -30.23 -15.61 23.65
CA GLN A 231 -30.69 -16.44 24.77
C GLN A 231 -30.68 -15.66 26.10
N LEU A 232 -29.69 -14.79 26.30
CA LEU A 232 -29.61 -13.93 27.49
C LEU A 232 -30.66 -12.80 27.50
N SER A 233 -31.13 -12.35 26.33
CA SER A 233 -32.15 -11.28 26.17
C SER A 233 -33.50 -11.80 25.64
N GLY A 234 -33.93 -12.97 26.10
CA GLY A 234 -35.28 -13.48 25.85
C GLY A 234 -35.54 -13.85 24.38
N ASN A 235 -34.56 -14.48 23.74
CA ASN A 235 -34.52 -14.86 22.32
C ASN A 235 -34.64 -13.68 21.37
N SER A 236 -34.12 -12.52 21.76
CA SER A 236 -34.16 -11.30 20.95
C SER A 236 -32.81 -10.61 20.93
N TYR A 237 -32.44 -10.03 19.78
CA TYR A 237 -31.21 -9.27 19.60
C TYR A 237 -31.51 -7.96 18.86
N TYR A 238 -30.79 -6.89 19.19
CA TYR A 238 -30.99 -5.57 18.60
C TYR A 238 -30.06 -5.30 17.42
N VAL A 239 -30.62 -4.80 16.33
CA VAL A 239 -29.89 -4.43 15.10
C VAL A 239 -30.27 -3.03 14.64
N TYR A 240 -29.46 -2.46 13.75
CA TYR A 240 -29.68 -1.14 13.18
C TYR A 240 -30.01 -1.21 11.70
N ASN A 241 -31.12 -0.61 11.27
CA ASN A 241 -31.56 -0.59 9.88
C ASN A 241 -31.32 0.78 9.19
N ASP A 242 -31.45 1.89 9.92
CA ASP A 242 -31.20 3.26 9.46
C ASP A 242 -30.12 3.94 10.30
N ILE A 243 -28.93 4.11 9.71
CA ILE A 243 -27.80 4.77 10.36
C ILE A 243 -27.77 6.29 10.15
N GLU A 244 -28.66 6.84 9.32
CA GLU A 244 -28.69 8.27 9.00
C GLU A 244 -29.56 9.04 10.00
N HIS A 245 -30.76 8.50 10.29
CA HIS A 245 -31.72 9.16 11.18
C HIS A 245 -32.12 8.32 12.39
N PHE A 246 -31.74 7.03 12.42
CA PHE A 246 -32.11 6.07 13.47
C PHE A 246 -33.64 6.02 13.71
N LYS A 247 -34.42 6.18 12.65
CA LYS A 247 -35.87 6.16 12.77
C LYS A 247 -36.33 4.74 13.09
N ASP A 248 -37.04 4.60 14.21
CA ASP A 248 -37.55 3.32 14.72
C ASP A 248 -36.43 2.32 15.12
N ASP A 249 -35.17 2.78 15.24
CA ASP A 249 -34.02 1.98 15.66
C ASP A 249 -33.73 2.10 17.18
N PRO A 250 -33.09 1.08 17.79
CA PRO A 250 -32.72 -0.22 17.20
C PRO A 250 -33.91 -1.18 17.08
N HIS A 251 -33.89 -2.02 16.05
CA HIS A 251 -34.90 -3.04 15.79
C HIS A 251 -34.60 -4.33 16.56
N SER A 252 -35.61 -4.93 17.18
CA SER A 252 -35.49 -6.23 17.87
C SER A 252 -35.83 -7.38 16.91
N ILE A 253 -34.85 -8.25 16.66
CA ILE A 253 -34.99 -9.48 15.86
C ILE A 253 -35.07 -10.68 16.79
N LYS A 254 -35.96 -11.63 16.50
CA LYS A 254 -36.07 -12.88 17.26
C LYS A 254 -35.09 -13.92 16.72
N ILE A 255 -34.30 -14.50 17.61
CA ILE A 255 -33.34 -15.57 17.32
C ILE A 255 -33.63 -16.70 18.30
N GLN A 256 -34.24 -17.78 17.84
CA GLN A 256 -34.65 -18.92 18.69
C GLN A 256 -33.61 -20.03 18.70
N CYS A 257 -32.87 -20.15 17.61
CA CYS A 257 -31.88 -21.19 17.36
C CYS A 257 -30.78 -20.68 16.43
N GLU A 258 -29.68 -21.42 16.33
CA GLU A 258 -28.56 -21.04 15.44
C GLU A 258 -29.00 -21.01 13.97
N GLU A 259 -29.99 -21.81 13.57
CA GLU A 259 -30.51 -21.85 12.20
C GLU A 259 -31.27 -20.58 11.78
N ASP A 260 -31.62 -19.69 12.72
CA ASP A 260 -32.14 -18.37 12.39
C ASP A 260 -31.03 -17.38 11.94
N ILE A 261 -29.76 -17.83 11.95
CA ILE A 261 -28.59 -17.05 11.54
C ILE A 261 -27.77 -17.86 10.53
N HIS A 262 -27.61 -17.34 9.33
CA HIS A 262 -26.79 -17.97 8.28
C HIS A 262 -25.51 -17.17 8.03
N VAL A 263 -24.40 -17.85 7.77
CA VAL A 263 -23.14 -17.22 7.32
C VAL A 263 -23.05 -17.18 5.79
N THR A 264 -22.10 -16.41 5.23
CA THR A 264 -22.00 -16.25 3.77
C THR A 264 -21.75 -17.58 3.06
N GLU A 265 -20.91 -18.44 3.62
CA GLU A 265 -20.62 -19.77 3.07
C GLU A 265 -21.87 -20.64 2.97
N GLU A 266 -22.75 -20.60 3.97
CA GLU A 266 -24.00 -21.37 3.98
C GLU A 266 -25.04 -20.82 2.99
N VAL A 267 -25.11 -19.50 2.81
CA VAL A 267 -26.03 -18.87 1.87
C VAL A 267 -25.58 -19.12 0.42
N TYR A 268 -24.30 -18.84 0.15
CA TYR A 268 -23.79 -18.81 -1.20
C TYR A 268 -23.29 -20.14 -1.72
N ASN A 269 -22.90 -21.09 -0.87
CA ASN A 269 -22.50 -22.41 -1.35
C ASN A 269 -23.70 -23.36 -1.51
N ARG A 270 -24.84 -23.08 -0.88
CA ARG A 270 -26.06 -23.91 -0.95
C ARG A 270 -26.60 -24.18 -2.36
N PRO A 271 -26.54 -23.26 -3.34
CA PRO A 271 -26.99 -23.55 -4.70
C PRO A 271 -26.23 -24.69 -5.39
N VAL A 272 -25.01 -25.07 -4.94
CA VAL A 272 -24.24 -26.19 -5.50
C VAL A 272 -25.07 -27.50 -5.50
N PHE A 273 -25.94 -27.70 -4.51
CA PHE A 273 -26.79 -28.89 -4.43
C PHE A 273 -27.87 -28.96 -5.52
N LEU A 274 -28.32 -27.82 -6.03
CA LEU A 274 -29.36 -27.73 -7.06
C LEU A 274 -28.76 -27.47 -8.46
N LEU A 275 -27.57 -26.87 -8.51
CA LEU A 275 -26.89 -26.41 -9.70
C LEU A 275 -25.47 -27.00 -9.73
N PRO A 276 -25.24 -28.19 -10.33
CA PRO A 276 -23.95 -28.87 -10.29
C PRO A 276 -22.78 -28.08 -10.92
N ALA A 277 -23.09 -27.15 -11.83
CA ALA A 277 -22.15 -26.26 -12.49
C ALA A 277 -22.03 -24.87 -11.81
N TYR A 278 -22.67 -24.68 -10.66
CA TYR A 278 -22.51 -23.48 -9.86
C TYR A 278 -21.29 -23.58 -8.95
N ARG A 279 -20.53 -22.49 -8.80
CA ARG A 279 -19.39 -22.41 -7.88
C ARG A 279 -19.46 -21.10 -7.09
N TYR A 280 -19.07 -21.17 -5.81
CA TYR A 280 -18.92 -20.01 -4.94
C TYR A 280 -17.47 -19.85 -4.50
N HIS A 281 -16.95 -18.62 -4.57
CA HIS A 281 -15.64 -18.26 -4.05
C HIS A 281 -15.72 -16.92 -3.31
N ARG A 282 -15.00 -16.81 -2.19
CA ARG A 282 -14.76 -15.53 -1.50
C ARG A 282 -13.40 -15.00 -1.92
N LEU A 283 -13.39 -13.79 -2.49
CA LEU A 283 -12.21 -13.10 -3.01
C LEU A 283 -12.14 -11.70 -2.38
N PRO A 284 -11.66 -11.57 -1.13
CA PRO A 284 -11.72 -10.31 -0.41
C PRO A 284 -10.90 -9.23 -1.13
N LEU A 285 -11.57 -8.21 -1.65
CA LEU A 285 -10.95 -7.03 -2.24
C LEU A 285 -11.05 -5.86 -1.26
N PRO A 286 -10.00 -5.02 -1.14
CA PRO A 286 -10.00 -3.92 -0.20
C PRO A 286 -11.01 -2.84 -0.63
N MET A 287 -11.63 -2.19 0.35
CA MET A 287 -12.51 -1.05 0.09
C MET A 287 -11.78 0.12 -0.59
N ASP A 288 -10.53 0.36 -0.19
CA ASP A 288 -9.66 1.44 -0.64
C ASP A 288 -8.34 0.92 -1.23
N GLY A 289 -7.76 1.66 -2.17
CA GLY A 289 -6.52 1.28 -2.85
C GLY A 289 -6.63 0.05 -3.75
N ALA A 290 -5.50 -0.41 -4.27
CA ALA A 290 -5.43 -1.63 -5.07
C ALA A 290 -5.38 -2.89 -4.19
N PRO A 291 -5.92 -4.03 -4.68
CA PRO A 291 -5.71 -5.31 -4.02
C PRO A 291 -4.22 -5.65 -3.95
N LEU A 292 -3.81 -6.27 -2.85
CA LEU A 292 -2.49 -6.91 -2.79
C LEU A 292 -2.42 -8.09 -3.77
N GLU A 293 -1.22 -8.60 -4.00
CA GLU A 293 -0.99 -9.71 -4.94
C GLU A 293 -1.70 -11.01 -4.53
N THR A 294 -1.98 -11.22 -3.24
CA THR A 294 -2.63 -12.44 -2.74
C THR A 294 -4.04 -12.64 -3.32
N PRO A 295 -4.94 -11.63 -3.34
CA PRO A 295 -6.18 -11.71 -4.12
C PRO A 295 -5.99 -12.08 -5.60
N PHE A 296 -5.01 -11.50 -6.30
CA PHE A 296 -4.74 -11.86 -7.70
C PHE A 296 -4.33 -13.33 -7.84
N ASP A 297 -3.45 -13.82 -6.95
CA ASP A 297 -3.07 -15.23 -6.91
C ASP A 297 -4.26 -16.15 -6.66
N ALA A 298 -5.14 -15.80 -5.72
CA ALA A 298 -6.35 -16.57 -5.42
C ALA A 298 -7.27 -16.63 -6.65
N PHE A 299 -7.48 -15.50 -7.32
CA PHE A 299 -8.26 -15.43 -8.55
C PHE A 299 -7.64 -16.26 -9.69
N VAL A 300 -6.33 -16.13 -9.91
CA VAL A 300 -5.60 -16.92 -10.91
C VAL A 300 -5.63 -18.42 -10.61
N ASN A 301 -5.45 -18.82 -9.36
CA ASN A 301 -5.50 -20.22 -8.95
C ASN A 301 -6.88 -20.80 -9.23
N PHE A 302 -7.95 -20.06 -8.91
CA PHE A 302 -9.30 -20.44 -9.28
C PHE A 302 -9.44 -20.65 -10.80
N LEU A 303 -8.97 -19.71 -11.62
CA LEU A 303 -9.04 -19.85 -13.08
C LEU A 303 -8.26 -21.06 -13.59
N ARG A 304 -7.10 -21.36 -12.99
CA ARG A 304 -6.27 -22.53 -13.32
C ARG A 304 -6.98 -23.84 -13.00
N GLU A 305 -7.70 -23.90 -11.88
CA GLU A 305 -8.42 -25.09 -11.42
C GLU A 305 -9.73 -25.35 -12.17
N ASN A 306 -10.20 -24.38 -12.97
CA ASN A 306 -11.45 -24.46 -13.70
C ASN A 306 -11.20 -24.39 -15.22
N PRO A 307 -11.09 -25.55 -15.91
CA PRO A 307 -10.73 -25.62 -17.32
C PRO A 307 -11.64 -24.82 -18.26
N SER A 308 -12.89 -24.57 -17.87
CA SER A 308 -13.83 -23.71 -18.61
C SER A 308 -13.29 -22.30 -18.88
N PHE A 309 -12.30 -21.82 -18.12
CA PHE A 309 -11.67 -20.50 -18.31
C PHE A 309 -10.38 -20.52 -19.13
N LEU A 310 -9.85 -21.68 -19.50
CA LEU A 310 -8.57 -21.82 -20.20
C LEU A 310 -8.78 -22.03 -21.72
N LEU A 311 -7.80 -21.60 -22.53
CA LEU A 311 -7.82 -21.74 -24.00
C LEU A 311 -7.88 -23.19 -24.50
N LEU A 312 -7.57 -24.16 -23.64
CA LEU A 312 -7.55 -25.58 -23.97
C LEU A 312 -8.96 -26.18 -24.14
N HIS A 313 -10.02 -25.40 -23.89
CA HIS A 313 -11.41 -25.86 -24.03
C HIS A 313 -11.99 -25.52 -25.41
N ASP A 314 -12.82 -26.43 -25.93
CA ASP A 314 -13.50 -26.32 -27.22
C ASP A 314 -14.22 -24.96 -27.38
N ALA A 315 -13.94 -24.25 -28.48
CA ALA A 315 -14.47 -22.91 -28.77
C ALA A 315 -16.00 -22.84 -28.88
N ASN A 316 -16.67 -24.00 -28.93
CA ASN A 316 -18.12 -24.13 -29.03
C ASN A 316 -18.86 -24.08 -27.67
N HIS A 317 -18.14 -24.07 -26.54
CA HIS A 317 -18.76 -23.94 -25.22
C HIS A 317 -18.82 -22.47 -24.77
N PRO A 318 -20.00 -21.94 -24.41
CA PRO A 318 -20.14 -20.57 -23.93
C PRO A 318 -19.35 -20.36 -22.64
N PRO A 319 -18.90 -19.13 -22.35
CA PRO A 319 -18.19 -18.86 -21.11
C PRO A 319 -19.08 -18.98 -19.88
N PRO A 320 -18.52 -19.39 -18.72
CA PRO A 320 -19.23 -19.34 -17.46
C PRO A 320 -19.65 -17.89 -17.16
N ALA A 321 -20.85 -17.71 -16.61
CA ALA A 321 -21.28 -16.41 -16.11
C ALA A 321 -20.54 -16.08 -14.81
N LEU A 322 -19.74 -15.03 -14.82
CA LEU A 322 -19.01 -14.52 -13.67
C LEU A 322 -19.87 -13.48 -12.94
N LEU A 323 -20.32 -13.77 -11.72
CA LEU A 323 -21.14 -12.87 -10.91
C LEU A 323 -20.33 -12.35 -9.71
N PHE A 324 -20.17 -11.04 -9.58
CA PHE A 324 -19.43 -10.41 -8.50
C PHE A 324 -20.36 -9.60 -7.58
N SER A 325 -20.17 -9.70 -6.26
CA SER A 325 -20.94 -8.92 -5.29
C SER A 325 -20.09 -8.36 -4.16
N CYS A 326 -20.34 -7.08 -3.85
CA CYS A 326 -19.87 -6.39 -2.65
C CYS A 326 -21.09 -5.80 -1.93
N GLN A 327 -20.88 -4.94 -0.92
CA GLN A 327 -22.00 -4.31 -0.21
C GLN A 327 -22.95 -3.54 -1.15
N THR A 328 -22.44 -2.59 -1.92
CA THR A 328 -23.26 -1.69 -2.76
C THR A 328 -23.27 -2.06 -4.23
N GLY A 329 -22.34 -2.89 -4.70
CA GLY A 329 -22.21 -3.22 -6.12
C GLY A 329 -21.46 -2.18 -6.95
N VAL A 330 -20.79 -1.23 -6.29
CA VAL A 330 -20.05 -0.12 -6.93
C VAL A 330 -18.56 -0.44 -6.96
N GLY A 331 -17.71 0.15 -6.11
CA GLY A 331 -16.24 0.13 -6.25
C GLY A 331 -15.59 -1.25 -6.42
N ARG A 332 -15.67 -2.11 -5.38
CA ARG A 332 -15.06 -3.46 -5.39
C ARG A 332 -15.65 -4.38 -6.46
N THR A 333 -16.97 -4.36 -6.61
CA THR A 333 -17.65 -5.13 -7.67
C THR A 333 -17.18 -4.69 -9.04
N ASN A 334 -17.01 -3.39 -9.28
CA ASN A 334 -16.56 -2.87 -10.56
C ASN A 334 -15.14 -3.32 -10.88
N LEU A 335 -14.23 -3.26 -9.90
CA LEU A 335 -12.87 -3.76 -10.04
C LEU A 335 -12.87 -5.26 -10.41
N ALA A 336 -13.67 -6.07 -9.71
CA ALA A 336 -13.77 -7.50 -9.98
C ALA A 336 -14.39 -7.81 -11.35
N MET A 337 -15.39 -7.04 -11.78
CA MET A 337 -15.95 -7.13 -13.13
C MET A 337 -14.89 -6.84 -14.20
N ILE A 338 -14.00 -5.86 -13.98
CA ILE A 338 -12.90 -5.57 -14.91
C ILE A 338 -11.93 -6.77 -14.97
N LEU A 339 -11.57 -7.37 -13.83
CA LEU A 339 -10.73 -8.59 -13.80
C LEU A 339 -11.37 -9.74 -14.60
N GLY A 340 -12.66 -10.00 -14.38
CA GLY A 340 -13.41 -11.02 -15.14
C GLY A 340 -13.47 -10.71 -16.63
N THR A 341 -13.66 -9.44 -16.99
CA THR A 341 -13.73 -8.98 -18.39
C THR A 341 -12.38 -9.18 -19.08
N LEU A 342 -11.26 -8.82 -18.44
CA LEU A 342 -9.91 -9.04 -18.98
C LEU A 342 -9.63 -10.53 -19.23
N VAL A 343 -10.00 -11.41 -18.30
CA VAL A 343 -9.83 -12.86 -18.51
C VAL A 343 -10.66 -13.37 -19.69
N LEU A 344 -11.92 -12.95 -19.81
CA LEU A 344 -12.76 -13.32 -20.95
C LEU A 344 -12.31 -12.69 -22.26
N TYR A 345 -11.66 -11.53 -22.21
CA TYR A 345 -11.02 -10.88 -23.36
C TYR A 345 -9.92 -11.78 -23.94
N HIS A 346 -9.02 -12.27 -23.09
CA HIS A 346 -7.97 -13.22 -23.48
C HIS A 346 -8.54 -14.57 -23.94
N ARG A 347 -9.64 -15.04 -23.35
CA ARG A 347 -10.31 -16.27 -23.78
C ARG A 347 -10.91 -16.20 -25.18
N LYS A 348 -11.60 -15.10 -25.51
CA LYS A 348 -12.24 -14.94 -26.84
C LYS A 348 -11.19 -14.86 -27.97
N GLY A 349 -9.91 -14.72 -27.63
CA GLY A 349 -8.87 -14.26 -28.55
C GLY A 349 -9.10 -12.79 -28.89
N SER A 350 -8.06 -12.08 -29.32
CA SER A 350 -8.20 -10.69 -29.79
C SER A 350 -9.15 -10.64 -31.00
N CYS A 351 -10.45 -10.52 -30.74
CA CYS A 351 -11.49 -10.51 -31.76
C CYS A 351 -11.40 -9.16 -32.48
N GLU A 352 -10.93 -9.23 -33.72
CA GLU A 352 -10.87 -8.17 -34.71
C GLU A 352 -10.06 -6.94 -34.31
N LYS A 353 -8.93 -6.76 -35.01
CA LYS A 353 -8.47 -5.42 -35.38
C LYS A 353 -9.65 -4.73 -36.05
N GLN A 354 -10.49 -4.03 -35.30
CA GLN A 354 -11.28 -2.96 -35.87
C GLN A 354 -10.24 -2.05 -36.51
N THR A 355 -10.22 -2.04 -37.84
CA THR A 355 -9.61 -0.99 -38.63
C THR A 355 -10.20 0.32 -38.11
N THR A 356 -9.52 0.92 -37.15
CA THR A 356 -9.69 2.33 -36.86
C THR A 356 -9.35 3.05 -38.14
N SER A 357 -10.39 3.59 -38.78
CA SER A 357 -10.24 4.73 -39.67
C SER A 357 -9.26 5.68 -39.01
N GLN A 358 -8.19 6.01 -39.72
CA GLN A 358 -7.24 7.04 -39.32
C GLN A 358 -7.97 8.38 -39.26
N ASP A 359 -8.68 8.64 -38.17
CA ASP A 359 -9.07 9.99 -37.80
C ASP A 359 -7.83 10.65 -37.19
N THR A 360 -7.06 11.28 -38.06
CA THR A 360 -6.03 12.26 -37.72
C THR A 360 -6.70 13.48 -37.09
N ASN A 361 -7.11 13.37 -35.82
CA ASN A 361 -7.35 14.47 -34.87
C ASN A 361 -7.74 13.94 -33.46
N VAL A 362 -7.05 12.90 -32.97
CA VAL A 362 -7.18 12.52 -31.55
C VAL A 362 -6.33 13.50 -30.74
N LEU A 363 -6.96 14.34 -29.91
CA LEU A 363 -6.25 15.15 -28.90
C LEU A 363 -5.30 14.22 -28.11
N PRO A 364 -4.10 14.66 -27.73
CA PRO A 364 -3.20 13.83 -26.92
C PRO A 364 -3.94 13.35 -25.67
N LYS A 365 -4.12 12.02 -25.52
CA LYS A 365 -4.67 11.44 -24.28
C LYS A 365 -3.76 11.93 -23.14
N GLN A 366 -4.25 12.78 -22.25
CA GLN A 366 -3.46 13.30 -21.13
C GLN A 366 -3.22 12.16 -20.14
N ARG A 367 -2.12 11.42 -20.30
CA ARG A 367 -1.78 10.25 -19.50
C ARG A 367 -0.93 10.61 -18.29
N PHE A 368 -1.12 9.82 -17.24
CA PHE A 368 -0.29 9.79 -16.06
C PHE A 368 1.12 9.30 -16.41
N GLN A 369 2.16 9.89 -15.82
CA GLN A 369 3.55 9.64 -16.21
C GLN A 369 3.96 8.20 -15.91
N VAL A 370 3.48 7.63 -14.80
CA VAL A 370 3.70 6.22 -14.44
C VAL A 370 3.20 5.27 -15.54
N ILE A 371 2.07 5.60 -16.16
CA ILE A 371 1.46 4.81 -17.25
C ILE A 371 2.28 5.00 -18.53
N GLN A 372 2.72 6.21 -18.81
CA GLN A 372 3.60 6.46 -19.95
C GLN A 372 4.94 5.74 -19.82
N ASN A 373 5.50 5.71 -18.60
CA ASN A 373 6.73 4.98 -18.30
C ASN A 373 6.55 3.47 -18.52
N PHE A 374 5.42 2.91 -18.07
CA PHE A 374 5.07 1.51 -18.37
C PHE A 374 5.03 1.25 -19.88
N ILE A 375 4.34 2.08 -20.65
CA ILE A 375 4.22 1.94 -22.11
C ILE A 375 5.61 1.96 -22.78
N ASN A 376 6.50 2.84 -22.34
CA ASN A 376 7.84 2.95 -22.89
C ASN A 376 8.73 1.73 -22.55
N MET A 377 8.45 1.03 -21.45
CA MET A 377 9.23 -0.12 -20.98
C MET A 377 8.73 -1.45 -21.55
N VAL A 378 7.46 -1.55 -21.95
CA VAL A 378 6.83 -2.83 -22.35
C VAL A 378 6.57 -2.88 -23.86
N PRO A 379 7.00 -3.95 -24.55
CA PRO A 379 6.62 -4.18 -25.95
C PRO A 379 5.10 -4.25 -26.10
N ASN A 380 4.53 -3.51 -27.06
CA ASN A 380 3.09 -3.34 -27.23
C ASN A 380 2.36 -2.78 -25.98
N GLY A 381 3.07 -2.05 -25.10
CA GLY A 381 2.49 -1.50 -23.88
C GLY A 381 1.27 -0.61 -24.12
N GLU A 382 1.23 0.10 -25.25
CA GLU A 382 0.06 0.89 -25.68
C GLU A 382 -1.21 0.04 -25.81
N ALA A 383 -1.09 -1.12 -26.47
CA ALA A 383 -2.21 -2.03 -26.67
C ALA A 383 -2.70 -2.63 -25.34
N ILE A 384 -1.77 -3.02 -24.46
CA ILE A 384 -2.10 -3.56 -23.12
C ILE A 384 -2.89 -2.52 -22.30
N VAL A 385 -2.50 -1.25 -22.37
CA VAL A 385 -3.21 -0.15 -21.69
C VAL A 385 -4.57 0.10 -22.33
N ASP A 386 -4.66 0.11 -23.66
CA ASP A 386 -5.93 0.32 -24.36
C ASP A 386 -6.94 -0.83 -24.12
N GLU A 387 -6.48 -2.06 -23.96
CA GLU A 387 -7.33 -3.19 -23.54
C GLU A 387 -7.91 -3.00 -22.13
N VAL A 388 -7.10 -2.52 -21.19
CA VAL A 388 -7.57 -2.19 -19.83
C VAL A 388 -8.54 -1.01 -19.86
N ASP A 389 -8.23 0.02 -20.64
CA ASP A 389 -9.13 1.16 -20.86
C ASP A 389 -10.48 0.69 -21.40
N LYS A 390 -10.47 -0.26 -22.34
CA LYS A 390 -11.70 -0.82 -22.89
C LYS A 390 -12.45 -1.64 -21.84
N ALA A 391 -11.77 -2.49 -21.07
CA ALA A 391 -12.41 -3.26 -20.01
C ALA A 391 -13.05 -2.34 -18.95
N ILE A 392 -12.40 -1.24 -18.58
CA ILE A 392 -12.96 -0.21 -17.69
C ILE A 392 -14.22 0.41 -18.31
N GLU A 393 -14.17 0.81 -19.58
CA GLU A 393 -15.32 1.38 -20.29
C GLU A 393 -16.51 0.41 -20.35
N LEU A 394 -16.26 -0.89 -20.54
CA LEU A 394 -17.32 -1.90 -20.57
C LEU A 394 -17.98 -2.12 -19.20
N CYS A 395 -17.28 -1.82 -18.12
CA CYS A 395 -17.78 -1.94 -16.74
C CYS A 395 -18.24 -0.60 -16.14
N SER A 396 -18.07 0.53 -16.81
CA SER A 396 -18.13 1.88 -16.19
C SER A 396 -19.50 2.39 -15.74
N GLU A 397 -20.58 1.61 -15.90
CA GLU A 397 -21.96 2.04 -15.63
C GLU A 397 -22.17 2.61 -14.22
N MET A 398 -21.56 1.99 -13.21
CA MET A 398 -21.69 2.43 -11.81
C MET A 398 -20.47 3.19 -11.31
N HIS A 399 -19.29 2.93 -11.88
CA HIS A 399 -18.04 3.54 -11.47
C HIS A 399 -17.02 3.49 -12.60
N ASP A 400 -16.45 4.63 -12.95
CA ASP A 400 -15.32 4.72 -13.87
C ASP A 400 -14.06 5.07 -13.08
N ILE A 401 -13.15 4.10 -12.96
CA ILE A 401 -11.90 4.25 -12.22
C ILE A 401 -11.07 5.40 -12.80
N LYS A 402 -11.05 5.57 -14.13
CA LYS A 402 -10.27 6.63 -14.77
C LYS A 402 -10.91 7.99 -14.54
N ALA A 403 -12.22 8.10 -14.73
CA ALA A 403 -12.94 9.35 -14.47
C ALA A 403 -12.74 9.80 -13.01
N ALA A 404 -12.77 8.87 -12.06
CA ALA A 404 -12.52 9.15 -10.64
C ALA A 404 -11.14 9.80 -10.40
N ILE A 405 -10.08 9.33 -11.07
CA ILE A 405 -8.75 9.94 -10.95
C ILE A 405 -8.78 11.41 -11.42
N TYR A 406 -9.36 11.69 -12.60
CA TYR A 406 -9.41 13.05 -13.14
C TYR A 406 -10.35 13.97 -12.36
N GLU A 407 -11.45 13.46 -11.82
CA GLU A 407 -12.37 14.22 -10.97
C GLU A 407 -11.72 14.62 -9.65
N CYS A 408 -11.06 13.69 -8.95
CA CYS A 408 -10.33 13.99 -7.72
C CYS A 408 -9.19 14.98 -7.98
N LYS A 409 -8.50 14.85 -9.12
CA LYS A 409 -7.45 15.77 -9.56
C LYS A 409 -7.98 17.18 -9.83
N LYS A 410 -9.06 17.31 -10.58
CA LYS A 410 -9.73 18.61 -10.83
C LYS A 410 -10.19 19.26 -9.53
N LYS A 411 -10.74 18.48 -8.59
CA LYS A 411 -11.14 18.97 -7.26
C LYS A 411 -9.92 19.40 -6.47
N LEU A 412 -8.83 18.64 -6.50
CA LEU A 412 -7.57 18.97 -5.83
C LEU A 412 -6.99 20.30 -6.32
N GLU A 413 -6.95 20.52 -7.64
CA GLU A 413 -6.45 21.74 -8.27
C GLU A 413 -7.34 22.97 -8.01
N GLY A 414 -8.63 22.76 -7.73
CA GLY A 414 -9.60 23.82 -7.47
C GLY A 414 -9.65 24.32 -6.02
N ILE A 415 -8.89 23.72 -5.09
CA ILE A 415 -8.90 24.09 -3.67
C ILE A 415 -8.01 25.31 -3.44
N GLY A 416 -8.61 26.42 -2.99
CA GLY A 416 -7.91 27.62 -2.55
C GLY A 416 -7.41 27.51 -1.09
N GLU A 417 -8.32 27.49 -0.12
CA GLU A 417 -8.01 27.35 1.30
C GLU A 417 -8.45 25.97 1.82
N GLY A 418 -7.60 25.34 2.65
CA GLY A 418 -7.87 24.02 3.21
C GLY A 418 -8.83 24.07 4.38
N TYR A 419 -9.94 23.32 4.30
CA TYR A 419 -10.73 22.91 5.47
C TYR A 419 -10.52 21.41 5.71
N GLN A 420 -11.12 20.85 6.77
CA GLN A 420 -10.98 19.42 7.10
C GLN A 420 -12.15 18.61 6.53
N ILE A 421 -11.84 17.44 5.96
CA ILE A 421 -12.81 16.41 5.56
C ILE A 421 -12.36 15.10 6.19
N GLN A 422 -13.23 14.46 6.98
CA GLN A 422 -12.95 13.17 7.62
C GLN A 422 -11.63 13.14 8.43
N GLY A 423 -11.32 14.23 9.16
CA GLY A 423 -10.09 14.35 9.96
C GLY A 423 -8.80 14.53 9.15
N SER A 424 -8.84 14.47 7.82
CA SER A 424 -7.73 14.84 6.92
C SER A 424 -7.96 16.23 6.33
N SER A 425 -6.91 16.88 5.84
CA SER A 425 -7.11 18.11 5.04
C SER A 425 -7.87 17.78 3.75
N THR A 426 -8.68 18.70 3.22
CA THR A 426 -9.40 18.49 1.95
C THR A 426 -8.44 18.10 0.80
N LYS A 427 -7.23 18.68 0.79
CA LYS A 427 -6.19 18.33 -0.18
C LYS A 427 -5.73 16.88 -0.01
N GLU A 428 -5.45 16.45 1.22
CA GLU A 428 -5.03 15.08 1.51
C GLU A 428 -6.11 14.06 1.16
N TYR A 429 -7.39 14.37 1.43
CA TYR A 429 -8.52 13.51 1.04
C TYR A 429 -8.55 13.27 -0.48
N PHE A 430 -8.49 14.33 -1.29
CA PHE A 430 -8.50 14.17 -2.74
C PHE A 430 -7.21 13.55 -3.28
N LEU A 431 -6.06 13.83 -2.66
CA LEU A 431 -4.79 13.18 -3.00
C LEU A 431 -4.89 11.66 -2.77
N LYS A 432 -5.37 11.22 -1.60
CA LYS A 432 -5.61 9.80 -1.32
C LYS A 432 -6.54 9.18 -2.36
N GLY A 433 -7.62 9.87 -2.73
CA GLY A 433 -8.54 9.42 -3.78
C GLY A 433 -7.88 9.24 -5.17
N ILE A 434 -6.99 10.16 -5.56
CA ILE A 434 -6.19 10.05 -6.79
C ILE A 434 -5.29 8.82 -6.69
N LEU A 435 -4.53 8.69 -5.60
CA LEU A 435 -3.57 7.60 -5.43
C LEU A 435 -4.26 6.24 -5.40
N HIS A 436 -5.36 6.07 -4.66
CA HIS A 436 -6.10 4.81 -4.60
C HIS A 436 -6.64 4.41 -5.98
N SER A 437 -7.18 5.37 -6.74
CA SER A 437 -7.76 5.10 -8.05
C SER A 437 -6.67 4.81 -9.10
N LEU A 438 -5.56 5.54 -9.04
CA LEU A 438 -4.40 5.34 -9.91
C LEU A 438 -3.70 4.01 -9.62
N GLU A 439 -3.55 3.65 -8.35
CA GLU A 439 -2.98 2.37 -7.92
C GLU A 439 -3.82 1.20 -8.48
N ARG A 440 -5.15 1.25 -8.35
CA ARG A 440 -6.06 0.26 -8.96
C ARG A 440 -5.86 0.16 -10.47
N TYR A 441 -5.82 1.31 -11.14
CA TYR A 441 -5.63 1.35 -12.58
C TYR A 441 -4.28 0.74 -13.01
N PHE A 442 -3.20 1.07 -12.29
CA PHE A 442 -1.88 0.52 -12.57
C PHE A 442 -1.81 -0.99 -12.31
N TYR A 443 -2.44 -1.50 -11.25
CA TYR A 443 -2.52 -2.94 -11.00
C TYR A 443 -3.33 -3.68 -12.06
N LEU A 444 -4.37 -3.06 -12.62
CA LEU A 444 -5.11 -3.63 -13.76
C LEU A 444 -4.21 -3.74 -15.01
N ILE A 445 -3.35 -2.74 -15.26
CA ILE A 445 -2.37 -2.77 -16.34
C ILE A 445 -1.33 -3.87 -16.10
N ALA A 446 -0.75 -3.94 -14.90
CA ALA A 446 0.19 -4.99 -14.53
C ALA A 446 -0.44 -6.39 -14.64
N PHE A 447 -1.69 -6.55 -14.20
CA PHE A 447 -2.43 -7.80 -14.31
C PHE A 447 -2.71 -8.18 -15.76
N ASN A 448 -3.12 -7.23 -16.62
CA ASN A 448 -3.33 -7.53 -18.03
C ASN A 448 -2.01 -7.90 -18.74
N TYR A 449 -0.90 -7.26 -18.38
CA TYR A 449 0.42 -7.65 -18.87
C TYR A 449 0.79 -9.08 -18.44
N TYR A 450 0.53 -9.42 -17.17
CA TYR A 450 0.63 -10.79 -16.69
C TYR A 450 -0.26 -11.76 -17.47
N LEU A 451 -1.50 -11.39 -17.82
CA LEU A 451 -2.39 -12.24 -18.63
C LEU A 451 -1.80 -12.50 -20.02
N HIS A 452 -1.24 -11.49 -20.69
CA HIS A 452 -0.57 -11.68 -21.99
C HIS A 452 0.54 -12.75 -21.93
N GLU A 453 1.30 -12.81 -20.84
CA GLU A 453 2.38 -13.79 -20.69
C GLU A 453 1.91 -15.15 -20.17
N GLN A 454 1.03 -15.16 -19.16
CA GLN A 454 0.72 -16.35 -18.37
C GLN A 454 -0.58 -17.02 -18.78
N TYR A 455 -1.52 -16.32 -19.41
CA TYR A 455 -2.77 -16.94 -19.88
C TYR A 455 -2.52 -18.03 -20.94
N PRO A 456 -1.65 -17.84 -21.96
CA PRO A 456 -1.30 -18.90 -22.92
C PRO A 456 -0.57 -20.09 -22.27
N LEU A 457 0.07 -19.86 -21.12
CA LEU A 457 0.79 -20.88 -20.34
C LEU A 457 -0.08 -21.53 -19.26
N ALA A 458 -1.40 -21.36 -19.32
CA ALA A 458 -2.35 -21.84 -18.31
C ALA A 458 -1.94 -21.45 -16.87
N PHE A 459 -1.44 -20.21 -16.72
CA PHE A 459 -0.97 -19.65 -15.46
C PHE A 459 0.13 -20.48 -14.81
N ALA A 460 1.15 -20.91 -15.54
CA ALA A 460 2.27 -21.69 -15.00
C ALA A 460 2.96 -21.03 -13.79
N MET A 461 3.00 -19.69 -13.76
CA MET A 461 3.47 -18.89 -12.64
C MET A 461 2.30 -18.12 -12.01
N SER A 462 2.32 -17.92 -10.69
CA SER A 462 1.33 -17.06 -10.00
C SER A 462 1.64 -15.58 -10.24
N PHE A 463 0.66 -14.70 -10.02
CA PHE A 463 0.83 -13.27 -10.21
C PHE A 463 1.93 -12.70 -9.30
N SER A 464 1.95 -13.07 -8.03
CA SER A 464 2.98 -12.63 -7.08
C SER A 464 4.40 -13.04 -7.48
N LYS A 465 4.57 -14.30 -7.87
CA LYS A 465 5.86 -14.82 -8.34
C LYS A 465 6.30 -14.12 -9.62
N TRP A 466 5.37 -13.87 -10.53
CA TRP A 466 5.64 -13.12 -11.76
C TRP A 466 6.06 -11.68 -11.46
N MET A 467 5.35 -10.97 -10.58
CA MET A 467 5.70 -9.62 -10.15
C MET A 467 7.12 -9.55 -9.58
N CYS A 468 7.55 -10.56 -8.82
CA CYS A 468 8.93 -10.65 -8.31
C CYS A 468 9.98 -10.77 -9.43
N THR A 469 9.63 -11.31 -10.60
CA THR A 469 10.53 -11.33 -11.78
C THR A 469 10.58 -9.98 -12.50
N GLN A 470 9.67 -9.05 -12.17
CA GLN A 470 9.52 -7.73 -12.78
C GLN A 470 9.73 -6.60 -11.75
N PRO A 471 10.92 -6.50 -11.11
CA PRO A 471 11.16 -5.54 -10.01
C PRO A 471 10.95 -4.07 -10.42
N TRP A 472 11.06 -3.76 -11.71
CA TRP A 472 10.79 -2.43 -12.26
C TRP A 472 9.31 -2.01 -12.11
N ILE A 473 8.35 -2.95 -12.06
CA ILE A 473 6.92 -2.65 -11.85
C ILE A 473 6.71 -2.11 -10.44
N TYR A 474 7.35 -2.69 -9.41
CA TYR A 474 7.30 -2.15 -8.04
C TYR A 474 7.89 -0.74 -7.96
N ARG A 475 8.97 -0.47 -8.71
CA ARG A 475 9.57 0.87 -8.77
C ARG A 475 8.62 1.89 -9.41
N LEU A 476 7.85 1.50 -10.43
CA LEU A 476 6.79 2.37 -10.97
C LEU A 476 5.68 2.61 -9.95
N GLN A 477 5.25 1.58 -9.22
CA GLN A 477 4.24 1.72 -8.16
C GLN A 477 4.71 2.66 -7.03
N ALA A 478 5.96 2.56 -6.61
CA ALA A 478 6.53 3.45 -5.60
C ALA A 478 6.49 4.94 -6.04
N ASN A 479 6.43 5.18 -7.34
CA ASN A 479 6.40 6.50 -7.95
C ASN A 479 4.99 7.02 -8.27
N LEU A 480 3.92 6.32 -7.87
CA LEU A 480 2.52 6.77 -8.06
C LEU A 480 2.23 8.10 -7.36
N ASN A 481 2.94 8.41 -6.27
CA ASN A 481 2.79 9.64 -5.50
C ASN A 481 3.60 10.82 -6.05
N LEU A 482 4.34 10.64 -7.16
CA LEU A 482 5.05 11.74 -7.79
C LEU A 482 4.06 12.60 -8.57
N SER A 483 3.42 13.54 -7.87
CA SER A 483 2.56 14.63 -8.37
C SER A 483 2.39 14.62 -9.89
N GLU A 484 1.45 13.81 -10.38
CA GLU A 484 1.35 13.51 -11.82
C GLU A 484 0.62 14.59 -12.62
N LEU A 485 0.91 15.84 -12.28
CA LEU A 485 1.09 16.88 -13.26
C LEU A 485 2.45 17.50 -13.01
N THR A 486 3.37 17.15 -13.91
CA THR A 486 4.55 17.93 -14.32
C THR A 486 4.65 19.27 -13.60
N LEU A 487 5.74 19.51 -12.87
CA LEU A 487 6.11 20.85 -12.41
C LEU A 487 6.10 21.81 -13.62
N SER A 488 4.98 22.48 -13.84
CA SER A 488 4.88 23.55 -14.82
C SER A 488 5.33 24.84 -14.14
N GLY A 489 6.06 25.68 -14.86
CA GLY A 489 6.41 27.01 -14.36
C GLY A 489 5.17 27.82 -13.95
N GLU A 490 4.01 27.51 -14.51
CA GLU A 490 2.74 28.10 -14.08
C GLU A 490 2.40 27.84 -12.62
N PHE A 491 2.68 26.65 -12.09
CA PHE A 491 2.36 26.30 -10.69
C PHE A 491 3.16 27.13 -9.70
N ILE A 492 4.38 27.52 -10.06
CA ILE A 492 5.18 28.46 -9.27
C ILE A 492 4.58 29.87 -9.38
N THR A 493 4.26 30.33 -10.59
CA THR A 493 3.73 31.69 -10.80
C THR A 493 2.30 31.90 -10.26
N LYS A 494 1.53 30.82 -10.07
CA LYS A 494 0.18 30.82 -9.50
C LYS A 494 0.18 30.55 -7.99
N GLY A 495 1.33 30.27 -7.36
CA GLY A 495 1.44 29.99 -5.93
C GLY A 495 1.02 28.57 -5.51
N THR A 496 0.73 27.67 -6.46
CA THR A 496 0.46 26.24 -6.20
C THR A 496 1.71 25.50 -5.70
N ARG A 497 2.90 26.01 -6.06
CA ARG A 497 4.21 25.54 -5.62
C ARG A 497 5.05 26.75 -5.22
N VAL A 498 5.95 26.54 -4.28
CA VAL A 498 6.83 27.60 -3.77
C VAL A 498 8.28 27.25 -4.03
N LEU A 499 9.12 28.26 -4.24
CA LEU A 499 10.56 28.08 -4.34
C LEU A 499 11.18 28.15 -2.95
N VAL A 500 11.94 27.12 -2.58
CA VAL A 500 12.59 27.03 -1.27
C VAL A 500 14.09 27.06 -1.45
N LEU A 501 14.77 27.87 -0.64
CA LEU A 501 16.23 27.96 -0.66
C LEU A 501 16.88 26.66 -0.20
N ASP A 502 17.84 26.15 -0.97
CA ASP A 502 18.49 24.85 -0.69
C ASP A 502 19.36 24.86 0.56
N ASP A 503 20.04 25.98 0.83
CA ASP A 503 21.02 26.13 1.93
C ASP A 503 20.44 25.74 3.29
N ARG A 504 19.13 25.92 3.48
CA ARG A 504 18.38 25.56 4.70
C ARG A 504 18.59 24.10 5.11
N PHE A 505 18.64 23.21 4.14
CA PHE A 505 18.57 21.76 4.34
C PHE A 505 19.90 21.06 4.04
N SER A 506 20.95 21.82 3.71
CA SER A 506 22.29 21.32 3.42
C SER A 506 23.29 21.81 4.47
N PRO A 507 23.22 21.33 5.73
CA PRO A 507 24.16 21.76 6.75
C PRO A 507 25.60 21.40 6.35
N ASP A 508 26.50 22.36 6.52
CA ASP A 508 27.92 22.22 6.19
C ASP A 508 28.66 21.50 7.31
N VAL A 509 28.58 20.17 7.29
CA VAL A 509 29.20 19.30 8.30
C VAL A 509 30.73 19.37 8.22
N LEU A 510 31.27 19.64 7.03
CA LEU A 510 32.73 19.71 6.80
C LEU A 510 33.31 21.13 6.92
N SER A 511 32.47 22.13 7.20
CA SER A 511 32.89 23.53 7.37
C SER A 511 33.65 24.11 6.16
N THR A 512 33.33 23.63 4.94
CA THR A 512 34.02 24.04 3.71
C THR A 512 33.43 25.29 3.05
N LEU A 513 32.29 25.79 3.54
CA LEU A 513 31.60 26.92 2.94
C LEU A 513 32.43 28.20 2.92
N LYS A 514 33.25 28.44 3.95
CA LYS A 514 34.15 29.60 4.01
C LYS A 514 35.32 29.52 3.02
N GLU A 515 35.84 28.31 2.78
CA GLU A 515 37.01 28.10 1.92
C GLU A 515 36.62 27.96 0.45
N MET A 516 35.57 27.19 0.18
CA MET A 516 35.19 26.75 -1.16
C MET A 516 33.92 27.43 -1.67
N ASN A 517 33.27 28.29 -0.87
CA ASN A 517 31.95 28.86 -1.12
C ASN A 517 30.83 27.80 -1.28
N VAL A 518 31.07 26.54 -0.90
CA VAL A 518 30.09 25.45 -0.95
C VAL A 518 30.27 24.51 0.23
N ALA A 519 29.15 23.99 0.72
CA ALA A 519 29.11 23.05 1.83
C ALA A 519 29.62 21.65 1.42
N ASN A 520 30.17 20.93 2.40
CA ASN A 520 30.54 19.51 2.29
C ASN A 520 31.49 19.17 1.13
N PHE A 521 32.35 20.11 0.70
CA PHE A 521 33.38 19.86 -0.31
C PHE A 521 34.48 18.95 0.23
N ARG A 522 34.78 17.86 -0.47
CA ARG A 522 35.80 16.89 -0.06
C ARG A 522 36.39 16.14 -1.24
N ARG A 523 37.50 15.45 -0.97
CA ARG A 523 38.22 14.61 -1.92
C ARG A 523 38.44 13.21 -1.34
N VAL A 524 38.33 12.16 -2.16
CA VAL A 524 38.81 10.82 -1.79
C VAL A 524 40.35 10.86 -1.67
N PRO A 525 40.93 10.39 -0.56
CA PRO A 525 42.38 10.41 -0.37
C PRO A 525 43.14 9.85 -1.57
N LYS A 526 44.13 10.61 -2.06
CA LYS A 526 45.01 10.25 -3.19
C LYS A 526 44.32 10.00 -4.54
N MET A 527 43.00 10.11 -4.66
CA MET A 527 42.27 9.88 -5.92
C MET A 527 41.68 11.19 -6.46
N PRO A 528 41.50 11.36 -7.78
CA PRO A 528 40.96 12.57 -8.39
C PRO A 528 39.42 12.60 -8.31
N ILE A 529 38.84 12.16 -7.18
CA ILE A 529 37.39 12.05 -6.95
C ILE A 529 36.99 13.03 -5.86
N TYR A 530 35.99 13.86 -6.15
CA TYR A 530 35.52 14.93 -5.30
C TYR A 530 34.00 14.87 -5.11
N GLY A 531 33.54 15.36 -3.97
CA GLY A 531 32.12 15.47 -3.64
C GLY A 531 31.79 16.81 -3.01
N THR A 532 30.60 17.34 -3.29
CA THR A 532 30.14 18.63 -2.73
C THR A 532 28.61 18.67 -2.60
N ALA A 533 28.10 19.57 -1.76
CA ALA A 533 26.70 20.02 -1.83
C ALA A 533 26.45 20.82 -3.11
N GLN A 534 25.19 21.13 -3.40
CA GLN A 534 24.78 21.86 -4.61
C GLN A 534 25.44 23.25 -4.65
N PRO A 535 26.34 23.54 -5.60
CA PRO A 535 26.95 24.86 -5.71
C PRO A 535 26.05 25.82 -6.49
N ASN A 536 26.23 27.13 -6.22
CA ASN A 536 25.85 28.19 -7.15
C ASN A 536 26.99 28.51 -8.14
N SER A 537 26.78 29.44 -9.06
CA SER A 537 27.72 29.80 -10.12
C SER A 537 29.07 30.30 -9.56
N LYS A 538 29.05 31.11 -8.50
CA LYS A 538 30.26 31.61 -7.83
C LYS A 538 31.05 30.46 -7.18
N ALA A 539 30.35 29.58 -6.48
CA ALA A 539 30.96 28.42 -5.84
C ALA A 539 31.52 27.42 -6.86
N THR A 540 30.81 27.20 -7.96
CA THR A 540 31.28 26.39 -9.10
C THR A 540 32.61 26.93 -9.63
N GLY A 541 32.72 28.24 -9.86
CA GLY A 541 33.97 28.87 -10.27
C GLY A 541 35.10 28.72 -9.24
N SER A 542 34.79 28.76 -7.94
CA SER A 542 35.76 28.56 -6.86
C SER A 542 36.32 27.14 -6.86
N VAL A 543 35.46 26.13 -7.02
CA VAL A 543 35.87 24.72 -7.12
C VAL A 543 36.68 24.46 -8.38
N LEU A 544 36.27 24.99 -9.54
CA LEU A 544 37.03 24.82 -10.79
C LEU A 544 38.41 25.46 -10.71
N SER A 545 38.52 26.66 -10.13
CA SER A 545 39.81 27.32 -9.88
C SER A 545 40.71 26.47 -8.96
N TYR A 546 40.15 25.87 -7.92
CA TYR A 546 40.87 24.96 -7.03
C TYR A 546 41.39 23.72 -7.76
N LEU A 547 40.58 23.11 -8.63
CA LEU A 547 40.95 21.88 -9.35
C LEU A 547 42.00 22.12 -10.44
N THR A 548 41.98 23.30 -11.04
CA THR A 548 42.89 23.69 -12.14
C THR A 548 44.14 24.43 -11.66
N ASP A 549 44.32 24.57 -10.35
CA ASP A 549 45.44 25.30 -9.79
C ASP A 549 46.80 24.65 -10.10
N ALA A 550 47.89 25.38 -9.78
CA ALA A 550 49.24 24.91 -10.03
C ALA A 550 49.62 23.63 -9.26
N LYS A 551 48.86 23.22 -8.24
CA LYS A 551 49.14 22.02 -7.43
C LYS A 551 48.44 20.78 -8.00
N ARG A 552 47.19 20.91 -8.45
CA ARG A 552 46.34 19.79 -8.91
C ARG A 552 46.39 19.62 -10.43
N LYS A 553 46.41 20.72 -11.18
CA LYS A 553 46.63 20.77 -12.64
C LYS A 553 45.69 19.90 -13.48
N TYR A 554 44.44 19.69 -13.05
CA TYR A 554 43.49 18.94 -13.87
C TYR A 554 43.10 19.74 -15.11
N SER A 555 43.30 19.17 -16.31
CA SER A 555 42.84 19.72 -17.59
C SER A 555 41.40 19.34 -17.89
N ASN A 556 41.03 18.10 -17.60
CA ASN A 556 39.71 17.56 -17.87
C ASN A 556 38.98 17.29 -16.57
N ILE A 557 37.74 17.77 -16.47
CA ILE A 557 36.90 17.67 -15.27
C ILE A 557 35.52 17.19 -15.69
N LEU A 558 35.11 16.02 -15.20
CA LEU A 558 33.73 15.55 -15.28
C LEU A 558 32.98 15.96 -14.01
N TRP A 559 31.99 16.84 -14.17
CA TRP A 559 31.09 17.24 -13.11
C TRP A 559 29.72 16.58 -13.29
N VAL A 560 29.29 15.81 -12.30
CA VAL A 560 28.02 15.07 -12.33
C VAL A 560 27.08 15.59 -11.24
N ASN A 561 25.94 16.13 -11.67
CA ASN A 561 24.83 16.46 -10.77
C ASN A 561 23.87 15.28 -10.66
N LEU A 562 23.67 14.79 -9.44
CA LEU A 562 22.94 13.56 -9.13
C LEU A 562 21.45 13.78 -8.80
N ARG A 563 20.97 15.01 -8.91
CA ARG A 563 19.63 15.39 -8.45
C ARG A 563 18.54 15.02 -9.44
N GLU A 564 17.45 14.45 -8.95
CA GLU A 564 16.23 14.18 -9.72
C GLU A 564 15.17 15.29 -9.60
N GLU A 565 15.49 16.36 -8.87
CA GLU A 565 14.63 17.52 -8.65
C GLU A 565 15.01 18.69 -9.58
N ILE A 566 14.08 19.61 -9.84
CA ILE A 566 14.38 20.85 -10.58
C ILE A 566 15.23 21.77 -9.72
N VAL A 567 16.43 22.14 -10.20
CA VAL A 567 17.35 23.04 -9.49
C VAL A 567 17.58 24.31 -10.31
N LEU A 568 17.25 25.45 -9.71
CA LEU A 568 17.37 26.75 -10.36
C LEU A 568 18.27 27.69 -9.56
N GLU A 569 19.13 28.45 -10.24
CA GLU A 569 19.80 29.59 -9.64
C GLU A 569 19.02 30.86 -9.94
N GLY A 570 18.42 31.47 -8.92
CA GLY A 570 17.71 32.73 -9.02
C GLY A 570 18.37 33.81 -8.17
N ASN A 571 18.76 34.93 -8.77
CA ASN A 571 19.47 36.02 -8.07
C ASN A 571 20.68 35.51 -7.23
N GLU A 572 21.52 34.65 -7.83
CA GLU A 572 22.73 34.04 -7.22
C GLU A 572 22.49 33.04 -6.09
N GLN A 573 21.23 32.66 -5.84
CA GLN A 573 20.84 31.68 -4.82
C GLN A 573 20.20 30.43 -5.46
N ILE A 574 20.40 29.27 -4.85
CA ILE A 574 19.84 28.00 -5.33
C ILE A 574 18.46 27.75 -4.73
N PHE A 575 17.48 27.49 -5.60
CA PHE A 575 16.12 27.16 -5.23
C PHE A 575 15.69 25.81 -5.83
N THR A 576 14.91 25.07 -5.04
CA THR A 576 14.19 23.88 -5.49
C THR A 576 12.68 24.05 -5.21
N PRO A 577 11.77 23.70 -6.14
CA PRO A 577 10.33 23.75 -5.90
C PRO A 577 9.83 22.79 -4.80
N ARG A 578 8.86 23.22 -3.99
CA ARG A 578 8.23 22.46 -2.90
C ARG A 578 6.71 22.65 -2.84
N GLU A 579 6.06 21.77 -2.11
CA GLU A 579 4.68 21.92 -1.66
C GLU A 579 4.59 23.05 -0.62
N PRO A 580 3.57 23.94 -0.67
CA PRO A 580 3.37 24.96 0.36
C PRO A 580 3.18 24.38 1.77
N ASP A 581 2.62 23.17 1.85
CA ASP A 581 2.27 22.50 3.12
C ASP A 581 3.38 21.53 3.60
N ASN A 582 4.45 21.33 2.82
CA ASN A 582 5.58 20.45 3.16
C ASN A 582 6.90 20.93 2.51
N PHE A 583 7.67 21.71 3.25
CA PHE A 583 8.94 22.26 2.76
C PHE A 583 10.12 21.28 2.81
N GLU A 584 10.04 20.26 3.66
CA GLU A 584 11.14 19.31 3.88
C GLU A 584 11.25 18.31 2.73
N GLN A 585 10.11 17.90 2.17
CA GLN A 585 10.05 16.92 1.11
C GLN A 585 10.28 17.56 -0.25
N GLN A 586 11.32 17.10 -0.95
CA GLN A 586 11.60 17.56 -2.30
C GLN A 586 10.64 16.96 -3.32
N ILE A 587 10.25 17.75 -4.32
CA ILE A 587 9.45 17.25 -5.43
C ILE A 587 10.40 16.60 -6.44
N ALA A 588 10.48 15.27 -6.41
CA ALA A 588 11.14 14.49 -7.45
C ALA A 588 10.34 14.58 -8.76
N VAL A 589 11.06 14.72 -9.88
CA VAL A 589 10.44 14.78 -11.21
C VAL A 589 10.63 13.43 -11.90
N PRO A 590 9.54 12.73 -12.25
CA PRO A 590 9.62 11.49 -13.02
C PRO A 590 10.00 11.82 -14.48
N ALA A 591 11.29 12.01 -14.74
CA ALA A 591 11.83 12.17 -16.08
C ALA A 591 12.34 10.83 -16.62
N ALA A 592 11.97 10.48 -17.86
CA ALA A 592 12.43 9.23 -18.49
C ALA A 592 13.91 9.32 -18.94
N SER A 593 14.45 10.53 -19.04
CA SER A 593 15.85 10.79 -19.40
C SER A 593 16.34 12.09 -18.75
N PRO A 594 17.66 12.27 -18.54
CA PRO A 594 18.20 13.52 -18.03
C PRO A 594 17.85 14.74 -18.90
N GLU A 595 17.79 14.57 -20.22
CA GLU A 595 17.49 15.65 -21.16
C GLU A 595 16.06 16.18 -20.99
N GLN A 596 15.11 15.29 -20.64
CA GLN A 596 13.74 15.71 -20.30
C GLN A 596 13.70 16.55 -19.02
N LEU A 597 14.48 16.16 -18.00
CA LEU A 597 14.58 16.93 -16.76
C LEU A 597 15.17 18.32 -17.01
N GLU A 598 16.27 18.40 -17.77
CA GLU A 598 16.92 19.66 -18.13
C GLU A 598 16.00 20.57 -18.96
N LYS A 599 15.23 20.00 -19.89
CA LYS A 599 14.22 20.74 -20.65
C LYS A 599 13.14 21.31 -19.73
N LEU A 600 12.71 20.56 -18.72
CA LEU A 600 11.75 21.03 -17.73
C LEU A 600 12.33 22.14 -16.86
N GLU A 601 13.58 22.00 -16.39
CA GLU A 601 14.30 23.06 -15.67
C GLU A 601 14.33 24.36 -16.49
N ALA A 602 14.63 24.28 -17.80
CA ALA A 602 14.65 25.43 -18.69
C ALA A 602 13.26 26.07 -18.86
N MET A 603 12.20 25.28 -19.00
CA MET A 603 10.82 25.79 -19.08
C MET A 603 10.41 26.51 -17.79
N VAL A 604 10.71 25.93 -16.63
CA VAL A 604 10.40 26.55 -15.33
C VAL A 604 11.22 27.82 -15.12
N ALA A 605 12.52 27.80 -15.43
CA ALA A 605 13.40 28.97 -15.33
C ALA A 605 12.85 30.14 -16.17
N ASN A 606 12.47 29.87 -17.42
CA ASN A 606 11.90 30.85 -18.32
C ASN A 606 10.57 31.41 -17.81
N HIS A 607 9.67 30.58 -17.29
CA HIS A 607 8.40 31.05 -16.72
C HIS A 607 8.60 31.95 -15.49
N VAL A 608 9.50 31.56 -14.57
CA VAL A 608 9.84 32.36 -13.38
C VAL A 608 10.36 33.72 -13.81
N LEU A 609 11.28 33.77 -14.77
CA LEU A 609 11.90 35.01 -15.24
C LEU A 609 10.93 35.91 -16.02
N THR A 610 10.16 35.34 -16.95
CA THR A 610 9.21 36.08 -17.81
C THR A 610 7.99 36.57 -17.06
N SER A 611 7.61 35.92 -15.95
CA SER A 611 6.46 36.33 -15.16
C SER A 611 6.57 37.77 -14.63
N GLN A 612 7.79 38.23 -14.33
CA GLN A 612 8.08 39.52 -13.68
C GLN A 612 7.18 39.80 -12.46
N LYS A 613 6.72 38.74 -11.79
CA LYS A 613 5.88 38.80 -10.60
C LYS A 613 6.75 38.70 -9.35
N TRP A 614 6.22 39.25 -8.26
CA TRP A 614 6.69 38.91 -6.93
C TRP A 614 6.20 37.50 -6.62
N LEU A 615 7.14 36.56 -6.50
CA LEU A 615 6.86 35.16 -6.19
C LEU A 615 7.12 34.91 -4.72
N GLU A 616 6.28 34.06 -4.13
CA GLU A 616 6.49 33.57 -2.78
C GLU A 616 7.68 32.59 -2.77
N VAL A 617 8.64 32.89 -1.90
CA VAL A 617 9.83 32.08 -1.65
C VAL A 617 9.99 31.88 -0.15
N TYR A 618 10.54 30.73 0.24
CA TYR A 618 10.85 30.46 1.64
C TYR A 618 12.35 30.49 1.86
N LEU A 619 12.77 31.35 2.79
CA LEU A 619 14.12 31.44 3.30
C LEU A 619 14.07 31.00 4.75
N GLU A 620 14.67 29.86 5.05
CA GLU A 620 14.58 29.27 6.39
C GLU A 620 13.11 29.10 6.84
N GLN A 621 12.63 29.80 7.87
CA GLN A 621 11.24 29.75 8.34
C GLN A 621 10.40 30.95 7.89
N GLU A 622 11.00 31.90 7.17
CA GLU A 622 10.33 33.15 6.78
C GLU A 622 9.82 33.09 5.34
N LYS A 623 8.53 33.39 5.21
CA LYS A 623 7.90 33.70 3.94
C LYS A 623 8.40 35.04 3.42
N GLN A 624 8.98 35.06 2.23
CA GLN A 624 9.40 36.29 1.55
C GLN A 624 8.83 36.35 0.15
N MET A 625 8.58 37.57 -0.33
CA MET A 625 8.24 37.81 -1.72
C MET A 625 9.52 38.23 -2.44
N LYS A 626 9.92 37.50 -3.50
CA LYS A 626 11.08 37.86 -4.32
C LYS A 626 10.69 38.00 -5.79
N MET A 627 11.25 39.03 -6.41
CA MET A 627 11.25 39.20 -7.87
C MET A 627 12.59 38.70 -8.43
N PHE A 628 12.53 37.76 -9.37
CA PHE A 628 13.71 37.18 -9.97
C PHE A 628 14.17 38.03 -11.16
N LYS A 629 15.32 38.70 -11.01
CA LYS A 629 15.98 39.43 -12.11
C LYS A 629 16.79 38.50 -13.00
N THR A 630 17.27 37.41 -12.41
CA THR A 630 17.99 36.33 -13.08
C THR A 630 17.41 35.00 -12.62
N CYS A 631 17.31 34.05 -13.53
CA CYS A 631 16.95 32.66 -13.25
C CYS A 631 17.67 31.80 -14.28
N ARG A 632 18.57 30.92 -13.84
CA ARG A 632 19.40 30.07 -14.72
C ARG A 632 19.30 28.62 -14.31
N THR A 633 19.40 27.74 -15.28
CA THR A 633 19.53 26.29 -15.06
C THR A 633 20.98 25.93 -14.73
N MET A 634 21.18 24.75 -14.13
CA MET A 634 22.53 24.24 -13.91
C MET A 634 23.28 24.05 -15.24
N GLN A 635 22.61 23.55 -16.28
CA GLN A 635 23.20 23.41 -17.61
C GLN A 635 23.75 24.73 -18.15
N GLU A 636 23.01 25.83 -18.01
CA GLU A 636 23.45 27.17 -18.44
C GLU A 636 24.65 27.67 -17.65
N ILE A 637 24.69 27.44 -16.33
CA ILE A 637 25.82 27.83 -15.47
C ILE A 637 27.10 27.08 -15.88
N PHE A 638 27.03 25.76 -16.06
CA PHE A 638 28.18 24.96 -16.47
C PHE A 638 28.65 25.29 -17.90
N ASN A 639 27.71 25.59 -18.81
CA ASN A 639 28.04 26.07 -20.15
C ASN A 639 28.81 27.40 -20.13
N GLN A 640 28.48 28.32 -19.21
CA GLN A 640 29.23 29.58 -19.07
C GLN A 640 30.68 29.33 -18.63
N HIS A 641 30.89 28.47 -17.63
CA HIS A 641 32.23 28.13 -17.14
C HIS A 641 33.08 27.38 -18.17
N ARG A 642 32.45 26.66 -19.12
CA ARG A 642 33.15 25.96 -20.21
C ARG A 642 33.99 26.89 -21.10
N SER A 643 33.64 28.18 -21.18
CA SER A 643 34.44 29.16 -21.93
C SER A 643 35.82 29.42 -21.31
N THR A 644 35.91 29.37 -19.98
CA THR A 644 37.17 29.50 -19.23
C THR A 644 37.88 28.16 -19.05
N TYR A 645 37.10 27.07 -18.94
CA TYR A 645 37.59 25.72 -18.69
C TYR A 645 37.14 24.77 -19.81
N PRO A 646 37.88 24.70 -20.94
CA PRO A 646 37.43 23.95 -22.12
C PRO A 646 37.31 22.43 -21.90
N GLY A 647 38.06 21.87 -20.95
CA GLY A 647 37.98 20.46 -20.56
C GLY A 647 36.87 20.12 -19.54
N LEU A 648 36.00 21.08 -19.21
CA LEU A 648 34.85 20.86 -18.32
C LEU A 648 33.70 20.16 -19.05
N VAL A 649 33.32 18.99 -18.56
CA VAL A 649 32.16 18.21 -19.00
C VAL A 649 31.16 18.15 -17.86
N TYR A 650 29.97 18.71 -18.06
CA TYR A 650 28.86 18.59 -17.12
C TYR A 650 27.89 17.50 -17.57
N ARG A 651 27.40 16.69 -16.62
CA ARG A 651 26.39 15.66 -16.84
C ARG A 651 25.34 15.70 -15.73
N ARG A 652 24.07 15.49 -16.11
CA ARG A 652 22.97 15.23 -15.18
C ARG A 652 22.68 13.73 -15.14
N ILE A 653 22.71 13.13 -13.96
CA ILE A 653 22.37 11.71 -13.73
C ILE A 653 21.41 11.65 -12.54
N PRO A 654 20.09 11.73 -12.77
CA PRO A 654 19.11 11.87 -11.69
C PRO A 654 18.96 10.57 -10.90
N ILE A 655 19.56 10.51 -9.71
CA ILE A 655 19.45 9.37 -8.79
C ILE A 655 18.37 9.66 -7.74
N PRO A 656 17.48 8.69 -7.46
CA PRO A 656 16.49 8.81 -6.40
C PRO A 656 17.07 9.15 -5.03
N ASP A 657 16.48 10.13 -4.33
CA ASP A 657 16.97 10.49 -2.99
C ASP A 657 16.61 9.41 -1.95
N PHE A 658 17.48 9.24 -0.95
CA PHE A 658 17.33 8.25 0.12
C PHE A 658 17.13 6.78 -0.35
N CYS A 659 17.45 6.48 -1.61
CA CYS A 659 17.31 5.16 -2.22
C CYS A 659 18.61 4.72 -2.89
N ALA A 660 18.72 3.43 -3.22
CA ALA A 660 19.82 2.92 -4.03
C ALA A 660 19.71 3.41 -5.49
N PRO A 661 20.84 3.68 -6.20
CA PRO A 661 20.81 3.95 -7.63
C PRO A 661 20.18 2.81 -8.42
N ARG A 662 19.50 3.12 -9.51
CA ARG A 662 18.96 2.12 -10.45
C ARG A 662 20.09 1.54 -11.28
N GLU A 663 19.86 0.38 -11.88
CA GLU A 663 20.85 -0.33 -12.71
C GLU A 663 21.39 0.58 -13.83
N GLN A 664 20.48 1.31 -14.51
CA GLN A 664 20.84 2.30 -15.53
C GLN A 664 21.69 3.47 -15.01
N ASP A 665 21.54 3.86 -13.74
CA ASP A 665 22.30 4.98 -13.16
C ASP A 665 23.77 4.58 -13.01
N PHE A 666 24.06 3.31 -12.70
CA PHE A 666 25.42 2.76 -12.73
C PHE A 666 26.01 2.78 -14.14
N ASP A 667 25.25 2.35 -15.15
CA ASP A 667 25.70 2.35 -16.54
C ASP A 667 26.03 3.77 -17.03
N MET A 668 25.19 4.76 -16.69
CA MET A 668 25.43 6.16 -17.03
C MET A 668 26.69 6.73 -16.36
N LEU A 669 26.91 6.44 -15.07
CA LEU A 669 28.10 6.86 -14.35
C LEU A 669 29.36 6.24 -14.96
N LEU A 670 29.34 4.92 -15.18
CA LEU A 670 30.46 4.18 -15.76
C LEU A 670 30.79 4.68 -17.17
N GLN A 671 29.77 4.86 -18.02
CA GLN A 671 29.96 5.33 -19.39
C GLN A 671 30.50 6.76 -19.42
N SER A 672 30.02 7.64 -18.54
CA SER A 672 30.50 9.01 -18.43
C SER A 672 31.98 9.03 -18.01
N MET A 673 32.34 8.26 -16.98
CA MET A 673 33.72 8.16 -16.51
C MET A 673 34.64 7.56 -17.57
N LYS A 674 34.24 6.47 -18.22
CA LYS A 674 35.00 5.82 -19.29
C LYS A 674 35.28 6.77 -20.45
N SER A 675 34.27 7.55 -20.85
CA SER A 675 34.41 8.53 -21.94
C SER A 675 35.41 9.63 -21.58
N THR A 676 35.35 10.16 -20.35
CA THR A 676 36.30 11.17 -19.87
C THR A 676 37.72 10.62 -19.72
N LEU A 677 37.89 9.41 -19.19
CA LEU A 677 39.22 8.77 -19.04
C LEU A 677 39.88 8.43 -20.37
N ALA A 678 39.08 8.16 -21.42
CA ALA A 678 39.59 7.93 -22.76
C ALA A 678 40.21 9.20 -23.37
N GLU A 679 39.72 10.38 -22.98
CA GLU A 679 40.28 11.68 -23.39
C GLU A 679 41.49 12.08 -22.54
N ASP A 680 41.41 11.90 -21.22
CA ASP A 680 42.46 12.25 -20.27
C ASP A 680 42.48 11.26 -19.09
N SER A 681 43.53 10.44 -19.02
CA SER A 681 43.74 9.46 -17.95
C SER A 681 43.90 10.09 -16.55
N SER A 682 44.18 11.39 -16.48
CA SER A 682 44.37 12.15 -15.24
C SER A 682 43.15 12.99 -14.85
N ALA A 683 42.02 12.84 -15.53
CA ALA A 683 40.82 13.64 -15.32
C ALA A 683 40.28 13.59 -13.87
N ALA A 684 39.68 14.70 -13.44
CA ALA A 684 39.00 14.79 -12.15
C ALA A 684 37.50 14.56 -12.26
N PHE A 685 36.92 13.93 -11.23
CA PHE A 685 35.50 13.62 -11.12
C PHE A 685 34.91 14.37 -9.94
N VAL A 686 33.87 15.16 -10.17
CA VAL A 686 33.16 15.91 -9.13
C VAL A 686 31.70 15.49 -9.12
N PHE A 687 31.21 15.06 -7.95
CA PHE A 687 29.83 14.64 -7.77
C PHE A 687 29.10 15.58 -6.81
N ASN A 688 27.89 16.01 -7.17
CA ASN A 688 27.05 16.79 -6.27
C ASN A 688 25.61 16.28 -6.22
N CYS A 689 25.00 16.42 -5.05
CA CYS A 689 23.57 16.29 -4.85
C CYS A 689 23.10 17.52 -4.05
N HIS A 690 21.91 17.48 -3.45
CA HIS A 690 21.41 18.60 -2.64
C HIS A 690 22.35 18.93 -1.46
N GLY A 691 22.49 18.02 -0.49
CA GLY A 691 23.36 18.24 0.67
C GLY A 691 24.81 17.75 0.54
N GLY A 692 25.20 17.11 -0.57
CA GLY A 692 26.53 16.52 -0.74
C GLY A 692 26.78 15.24 0.08
N LYS A 693 25.69 14.58 0.54
CA LYS A 693 25.70 13.44 1.46
C LYS A 693 25.40 12.12 0.75
N GLY A 694 24.17 11.59 0.84
CA GLY A 694 23.80 10.23 0.41
C GLY A 694 24.15 9.92 -1.05
N ARG A 695 23.49 10.61 -1.99
CA ARG A 695 23.72 10.45 -3.44
C ARG A 695 25.18 10.72 -3.83
N THR A 696 25.74 11.84 -3.39
CA THR A 696 27.15 12.20 -3.65
C THR A 696 28.13 11.14 -3.18
N THR A 697 28.01 10.67 -1.94
CA THR A 697 28.92 9.65 -1.38
C THR A 697 28.79 8.34 -2.14
N THR A 698 27.57 7.94 -2.48
CA THR A 698 27.31 6.73 -3.27
C THR A 698 28.00 6.82 -4.63
N ALA A 699 27.84 7.93 -5.35
CA ALA A 699 28.51 8.13 -6.64
C ALA A 699 30.04 8.20 -6.51
N MET A 700 30.57 8.82 -5.45
CA MET A 700 32.01 8.81 -5.17
C MET A 700 32.53 7.39 -4.95
N VAL A 701 31.81 6.53 -4.23
CA VAL A 701 32.17 5.12 -4.03
C VAL A 701 32.13 4.36 -5.34
N ILE A 702 31.09 4.56 -6.16
CA ILE A 702 31.01 3.96 -7.51
C ILE A 702 32.22 4.39 -8.36
N ALA A 703 32.61 5.67 -8.29
CA ALA A 703 33.78 6.18 -8.99
C ALA A 703 35.09 5.57 -8.49
N VAL A 704 35.23 5.35 -7.17
CA VAL A 704 36.40 4.67 -6.58
C VAL A 704 36.51 3.25 -7.13
N LEU A 705 35.42 2.48 -7.04
CA LEU A 705 35.38 1.12 -7.55
C LEU A 705 35.69 1.07 -9.05
N THR A 706 35.15 2.01 -9.82
CA THR A 706 35.40 2.13 -11.25
C THR A 706 36.87 2.40 -11.54
N LEU A 707 37.49 3.37 -10.88
CA LEU A 707 38.90 3.69 -11.07
C LEU A 707 39.84 2.56 -10.60
N TRP A 708 39.50 1.85 -9.54
CA TRP A 708 40.25 0.65 -9.12
C TRP A 708 40.20 -0.45 -10.18
N HIS A 709 39.07 -0.65 -10.85
CA HIS A 709 39.00 -1.63 -11.94
C HIS A 709 39.79 -1.18 -13.18
N PHE A 710 39.87 0.13 -13.46
CA PHE A 710 40.73 0.64 -14.54
C PHE A 710 42.22 0.59 -14.22
N ASN A 711 42.61 0.86 -12.97
CA ASN A 711 44.02 1.04 -12.56
C ASN A 711 44.60 -0.14 -11.75
N SER A 712 43.85 -1.24 -11.62
CA SER A 712 44.04 -2.35 -10.67
C SER A 712 43.66 -2.01 -9.22
N ILE A 713 43.01 -2.97 -8.56
CA ILE A 713 42.55 -2.82 -7.17
C ILE A 713 43.81 -2.76 -6.28
N PRO A 714 43.99 -1.69 -5.48
CA PRO A 714 45.14 -1.62 -4.58
C PRO A 714 45.08 -2.74 -3.54
N GLU A 715 46.24 -3.28 -3.15
CA GLU A 715 46.31 -4.17 -1.99
C GLU A 715 45.82 -3.39 -0.76
N MET A 716 44.77 -3.91 -0.13
CA MET A 716 44.22 -3.33 1.10
C MET A 716 45.20 -3.67 2.24
N THR A 717 46.27 -2.89 2.37
CA THR A 717 47.06 -2.89 3.61
C THR A 717 46.19 -2.29 4.71
N GLU A 718 46.06 -2.96 5.84
CA GLU A 718 45.43 -2.36 7.03
C GLU A 718 46.14 -1.04 7.32
N ASP A 719 45.49 0.09 7.04
CA ASP A 719 45.98 1.39 7.50
C ASP A 719 46.09 1.28 9.03
N GLU A 720 47.29 1.54 9.57
CA GLU A 720 47.51 1.62 11.02
C GLU A 720 46.38 2.46 11.64
N ILE A 721 45.67 1.88 12.60
CA ILE A 721 44.64 2.59 13.36
C ILE A 721 45.37 3.70 14.14
N VAL A 722 45.45 4.90 13.54
CA VAL A 722 45.99 6.06 14.21
C VAL A 722 44.96 6.49 15.25
N SER A 723 45.22 6.14 16.51
CA SER A 723 44.48 6.66 17.65
C SER A 723 44.63 8.17 17.69
N VAL A 724 43.56 8.90 17.36
CA VAL A 724 43.51 10.35 17.51
C VAL A 724 43.42 10.66 19.01
N PRO A 725 44.41 11.33 19.62
CA PRO A 725 44.27 11.80 21.00
C PRO A 725 43.05 12.72 21.07
N ASP A 726 42.17 12.50 22.05
CA ASP A 726 40.95 13.28 22.32
C ASP A 726 39.74 13.07 21.38
N ALA A 727 39.71 12.04 20.54
CA ALA A 727 38.46 11.64 19.88
C ALA A 727 37.47 11.14 20.94
N LYS A 728 36.42 11.93 21.22
CA LYS A 728 35.26 11.46 21.99
C LYS A 728 34.64 10.29 21.24
N TYR A 729 34.85 9.08 21.76
CA TYR A 729 34.17 7.86 21.32
C TYR A 729 32.66 8.14 21.24
N THR A 730 32.09 8.22 20.04
CA THR A 730 30.66 7.94 19.88
C THR A 730 30.54 6.43 20.04
N LYS A 731 30.02 5.99 21.19
CA LYS A 731 29.53 4.61 21.31
C LYS A 731 28.51 4.43 20.19
N GLY A 732 28.89 3.70 19.15
CA GLY A 732 27.97 3.22 18.12
C GLY A 732 27.05 2.19 18.75
N GLU A 733 26.09 2.64 19.56
CA GLU A 733 24.87 1.90 19.80
C GLU A 733 24.06 2.00 18.52
N PHE A 734 24.38 1.13 17.56
CA PHE A 734 23.48 0.85 16.46
C PHE A 734 22.41 -0.09 16.99
N GLU A 735 21.32 0.49 17.48
CA GLU A 735 20.08 -0.25 17.55
C GLU A 735 19.61 -0.45 16.10
N ALA A 736 19.61 -1.69 15.63
CA ALA A 736 18.96 -2.04 14.38
C ALA A 736 17.45 -1.89 14.60
N SER A 737 16.94 -0.67 14.47
CA SER A 737 15.51 -0.44 14.33
C SER A 737 15.10 -1.00 12.98
N ILE A 738 14.58 -2.23 13.00
CA ILE A 738 13.71 -2.71 11.93
C ILE A 738 12.55 -1.73 11.95
N ALA A 739 12.56 -0.77 11.04
CA ALA A 739 11.40 0.07 10.77
C ALA A 739 10.29 -0.85 10.27
N GLN A 740 9.46 -1.33 11.20
CA GLN A 740 8.10 -1.69 10.86
C GLN A 740 7.48 -0.41 10.31
N PHE A 741 7.31 -0.34 8.99
CA PHE A 741 6.46 0.64 8.34
C PHE A 741 5.04 0.46 8.90
N HIS A 742 4.77 1.12 10.02
CA HIS A 742 3.40 1.45 10.41
C HIS A 742 2.95 2.58 9.50
N ARG A 743 2.03 2.25 8.58
CA ARG A 743 1.12 3.24 8.02
C ARG A 743 0.36 3.85 9.21
N GLY A 744 0.63 5.10 9.53
CA GLY A 744 -0.02 5.79 10.64
C GLY A 744 -0.03 7.29 10.41
N CYS A 745 -1.24 7.81 10.16
CA CYS A 745 -1.59 9.20 10.41
C CYS A 745 -0.99 9.68 11.74
N ALA A 746 -0.21 10.76 11.70
CA ALA A 746 0.12 11.51 12.90
C ALA A 746 -1.05 12.45 13.21
N VAL A 747 -1.90 12.05 14.14
CA VAL A 747 -2.69 12.98 14.96
C VAL A 747 -1.77 13.34 16.13
N LEU A 748 -1.40 14.62 16.24
CA LEU A 748 -0.67 15.16 17.38
C LEU A 748 -1.69 15.68 18.41
N GLU A 749 -1.50 15.30 19.67
CA GLU A 749 -1.94 16.10 20.83
C GLU A 749 -1.04 17.33 20.99
#